data_AF-A0A930WHH3-F1
#
_entry.id   AF-A0A930WHH3-F1
#
_cell.length_a   1.000
_cell.length_b   1.000
_cell.length_c   1.000
_cell.angle_alpha   90.00
_cell.angle_beta   90.00
_cell.angle_gamma   90.00
#
_symmetry.space_group_name_H-M   'P 1'
#
loop_
_entity.id
_entity.type
_entity.pdbx_description
1 polymer ?
#
loop_
_entity_poly.entity_id
_entity_poly.type
_entity_poly.pdbx_seq_one_letter_code
_entity_poly.pdbx_strand_id
1 'polypeptide(L)'
;MSNRGKKLAFTTATIAAIATVGSNVNAEEVTKPVASSEPVAEATTETKTTTVSDEQVLDAQDKVSDAKADKQAKDTALTEAEAKRDAKAKEKAAAQEEEKALTEKVEAAKEATPEKVADLERTAKDKTADKEAKSQAVNNAKTEQTAKQTDVDNKTNALEAAKANQTAAADKVKAAEDALSGTAVKPAQDAKDAADKKVNDATASKDAADKELADSKKADAERDAKKAQITSEIPAKETTASTSGEAVKAAEKALNAIPAITNVPVNADWARDAKAYLAVRNEDWDNGLRFGTAEYEKAEEVHDAKVKAAAAKLNKSAEVAVQVASRKIDAMRQQGNTEVFDVNNLPQDVLNDVNDQFITTLNEIRHAIGLGDAKINTKNIEFAKEVAKRYVANDIHRMGHSGKSIAEAAKAMGYKYDAKALTTETNNQPYENLATYWVFEGQNGKLQLSRLELMKHAAQSAISFMMEGAGGHFTALSRDSIQGVAYSSGTDEDGETILQLHVLNANSFGQKQITDEATTNRALPETDRATAQAKLDQAKAAKVAADKAVSDAKAELARLNAEVSTTPAKQAEADKAAKALEDAKATQTAANKRLQDISADNATKLAALNQARVDKATADSNVTTKEQELSTATAALEAAKQTTATREKELENAVQAEKEAKKAVEDAKELLANKTKLEADLAAKKAEVQKHCDDLKALENDVTAKTTAKTAAETALADAEKEYNRLLAIYTAERMVEPLIQDELPEFVGGVNYGEDLVFELPELMIPEETPVVSNLAAAGNSNATLGQAVHNEGRGTVVNEEQLPNTGTGSEFAIFSTAALSILASLGLVATNRKKTQE
;
A
#
# COMPACT_ATOMS: atom_id res chain seq x y z
N MET A 1 48.75 -42.51 -1.60
CA MET A 1 49.95 -41.70 -1.23
C MET A 1 49.67 -41.15 0.17
N SER A 2 50.56 -41.12 1.18
CA SER A 2 51.94 -41.61 1.34
C SER A 2 52.03 -42.23 2.75
N ASN A 3 52.26 -43.53 2.95
CA ASN A 3 53.53 -44.27 2.83
C ASN A 3 54.59 -43.94 3.92
N ARG A 4 54.65 -44.80 4.97
CA ARG A 4 55.79 -45.21 5.82
C ARG A 4 55.25 -46.04 7.00
N GLY A 5 55.78 -47.20 7.41
CA GLY A 5 56.76 -48.08 6.77
C GLY A 5 57.87 -48.57 7.71
N LYS A 6 57.66 -49.71 8.40
CA LYS A 6 58.58 -50.58 9.18
C LYS A 6 57.70 -51.69 9.80
N LYS A 7 57.74 -53.00 9.52
CA LYS A 7 58.63 -53.92 8.77
C LYS A 7 59.89 -54.41 9.50
N LEU A 8 60.19 -55.71 9.29
CA LEU A 8 61.18 -56.60 9.95
C LEU A 8 60.75 -57.07 11.36
N ALA A 9 60.98 -58.33 11.78
CA ALA A 9 61.39 -59.56 11.08
C ALA A 9 60.66 -60.77 11.74
N PHE A 10 60.18 -61.78 11.02
CA PHE A 10 60.93 -62.88 10.40
C PHE A 10 61.86 -63.66 11.36
N THR A 11 61.44 -64.86 11.74
CA THR A 11 62.32 -66.02 11.97
C THR A 11 61.56 -67.26 11.46
N THR A 12 62.28 -68.21 10.88
CA THR A 12 61.73 -69.37 10.15
C THR A 12 62.73 -70.52 10.26
N ALA A 13 62.33 -71.74 9.84
CA ALA A 13 63.08 -73.00 9.93
C ALA A 13 62.99 -73.69 11.32
N THR A 14 63.18 -75.01 11.44
CA THR A 14 63.76 -75.95 10.46
C THR A 14 63.00 -77.29 10.38
N ILE A 15 63.18 -78.01 9.27
CA ILE A 15 62.65 -79.36 8.96
C ILE A 15 63.78 -80.39 9.10
N ALA A 16 63.46 -81.71 9.10
CA ALA A 16 64.35 -82.89 9.05
C ALA A 16 64.90 -83.41 10.41
N ALA A 17 65.11 -84.72 10.64
CA ALA A 17 64.72 -85.91 9.85
C ALA A 17 64.81 -87.27 10.63
N ILE A 18 63.88 -88.18 10.32
CA ILE A 18 64.06 -89.62 9.94
C ILE A 18 64.78 -90.61 10.89
N ALA A 19 64.00 -91.61 11.37
CA ALA A 19 64.36 -93.02 11.69
C ALA A 19 65.32 -93.33 12.88
N THR A 20 65.51 -94.58 13.37
CA THR A 20 65.18 -95.93 12.81
C THR A 20 65.04 -97.05 13.87
N VAL A 21 64.12 -98.02 13.63
CA VAL A 21 64.19 -99.49 13.92
C VAL A 21 64.15 -100.06 15.36
N GLY A 22 63.60 -101.29 15.47
CA GLY A 22 63.37 -102.10 16.69
C GLY A 22 61.88 -102.47 16.85
N SER A 23 61.29 -103.53 16.26
CA SER A 23 61.81 -104.85 15.79
C SER A 23 62.14 -105.81 16.96
N ASN A 24 61.83 -107.12 16.96
CA ASN A 24 61.42 -108.00 15.84
C ASN A 24 60.89 -109.41 16.28
N VAL A 25 60.23 -110.14 15.36
CA VAL A 25 60.03 -111.64 15.23
C VAL A 25 59.42 -112.49 16.40
N ASN A 26 58.98 -113.76 16.27
CA ASN A 26 58.92 -114.83 15.21
C ASN A 26 57.48 -115.47 15.20
N ALA A 27 56.94 -116.22 14.23
CA ALA A 27 57.41 -117.32 13.33
C ALA A 27 57.59 -118.69 14.06
N GLU A 28 57.38 -119.90 13.48
CA GLU A 28 57.06 -120.37 12.11
C GLU A 28 56.47 -121.82 12.11
N GLU A 29 55.78 -122.22 11.01
CA GLU A 29 55.75 -123.57 10.34
C GLU A 29 54.98 -124.85 10.81
N VAL A 30 55.14 -125.96 10.06
CA VAL A 30 54.18 -127.06 9.72
C VAL A 30 54.86 -128.43 9.43
N THR A 31 54.24 -129.63 9.65
CA THR A 31 54.35 -130.92 8.83
C THR A 31 53.56 -132.17 9.40
N LYS A 32 53.75 -133.43 8.89
CA LYS A 32 52.84 -134.65 8.97
C LYS A 32 53.54 -136.04 9.39
N PRO A 33 53.17 -137.31 8.97
CA PRO A 33 52.25 -138.32 9.63
C PRO A 33 52.66 -139.88 9.72
N VAL A 34 51.70 -140.81 10.07
CA VAL A 34 51.57 -142.36 10.00
C VAL A 34 52.25 -143.30 11.09
N ALA A 35 52.05 -144.63 11.39
CA ALA A 35 51.31 -145.91 10.99
C ALA A 35 51.39 -147.04 12.14
N SER A 36 50.95 -148.35 12.16
CA SER A 36 49.81 -149.20 11.66
C SER A 36 49.81 -150.75 12.14
N SER A 37 48.62 -151.40 12.33
CA SER A 37 48.13 -152.84 12.05
C SER A 37 48.55 -154.24 12.70
N GLU A 38 47.56 -155.00 13.30
CA GLU A 38 47.04 -156.44 13.08
C GLU A 38 47.47 -157.81 13.87
N PRO A 39 46.98 -159.11 13.66
CA PRO A 39 46.09 -159.96 14.58
C PRO A 39 46.20 -161.59 14.66
N VAL A 40 45.09 -162.40 14.91
CA VAL A 40 44.74 -163.93 14.83
C VAL A 40 45.17 -164.98 15.95
N ALA A 41 44.79 -166.30 16.19
CA ALA A 41 43.95 -167.51 15.72
C ALA A 41 43.83 -168.64 16.89
N GLU A 42 43.36 -169.95 16.96
CA GLU A 42 42.47 -171.07 16.39
C GLU A 42 42.58 -172.42 17.30
N ALA A 43 42.00 -173.67 17.27
CA ALA A 43 40.79 -174.48 16.77
C ALA A 43 40.74 -176.03 17.27
N THR A 44 39.70 -176.89 16.94
CA THR A 44 39.54 -178.45 16.93
C THR A 44 39.03 -179.33 18.18
N THR A 45 38.75 -180.70 18.21
CA THR A 45 37.74 -181.70 17.57
C THR A 45 37.64 -183.18 18.22
N GLU A 46 36.56 -184.02 17.96
CA GLU A 46 36.34 -185.56 18.03
C GLU A 46 36.03 -186.39 19.37
N THR A 47 35.57 -187.69 19.50
CA THR A 47 34.47 -188.61 18.91
C THR A 47 34.42 -190.14 19.43
N LYS A 48 33.25 -190.90 19.40
CA LYS A 48 32.94 -192.42 19.33
C LYS A 48 31.87 -193.10 20.30
N THR A 49 31.74 -194.47 20.41
CA THR A 49 30.46 -195.26 20.68
C THR A 49 30.46 -196.46 21.69
N THR A 50 29.35 -196.71 22.43
CA THR A 50 28.93 -198.01 23.08
C THR A 50 27.38 -198.15 23.27
N THR A 51 26.89 -199.29 23.77
CA THR A 51 25.49 -199.56 24.20
C THR A 51 25.09 -198.81 25.49
N VAL A 52 23.78 -198.64 25.75
CA VAL A 52 23.22 -197.74 26.78
C VAL A 52 22.65 -198.50 28.00
N SER A 53 22.93 -198.04 29.22
CA SER A 53 22.32 -198.53 30.47
C SER A 53 21.42 -197.49 31.17
N ASP A 54 20.61 -197.95 32.12
CA ASP A 54 19.65 -197.19 32.91
C ASP A 54 20.25 -195.88 33.51
N GLU A 55 21.43 -195.94 34.15
CA GLU A 55 22.15 -194.76 34.67
C GLU A 55 22.42 -193.66 33.61
N GLN A 56 22.69 -194.02 32.36
CA GLN A 56 23.12 -193.05 31.35
C GLN A 56 21.98 -192.12 30.92
N VAL A 57 20.72 -192.54 31.09
CA VAL A 57 19.55 -191.71 30.81
C VAL A 57 19.35 -190.67 31.92
N LEU A 58 19.53 -191.07 33.18
CA LEU A 58 19.41 -190.20 34.36
C LEU A 58 20.56 -189.17 34.44
N ASP A 59 21.81 -189.61 34.26
CA ASP A 59 22.98 -188.72 34.28
C ASP A 59 22.95 -187.66 33.17
N ALA A 60 22.21 -187.89 32.09
CA ALA A 60 21.96 -186.89 31.05
C ALA A 60 20.79 -185.94 31.40
N GLN A 61 19.83 -186.37 32.24
CA GLN A 61 18.68 -185.56 32.65
C GLN A 61 19.10 -184.41 33.60
N ASP A 62 19.95 -184.68 34.59
CA ASP A 62 20.37 -183.67 35.57
C ASP A 62 21.17 -182.53 34.91
N LYS A 63 22.01 -182.87 33.91
CA LYS A 63 22.79 -181.89 33.11
C LYS A 63 21.93 -180.86 32.38
N VAL A 64 20.67 -181.19 32.07
CA VAL A 64 19.71 -180.24 31.49
C VAL A 64 19.26 -179.22 32.54
N SER A 65 18.95 -179.68 33.75
CA SER A 65 18.45 -178.83 34.83
C SER A 65 19.51 -177.81 35.29
N ASP A 66 20.75 -178.26 35.50
CA ASP A 66 21.86 -177.40 35.93
C ASP A 66 22.16 -176.28 34.94
N ALA A 67 22.25 -176.60 33.64
CA ALA A 67 22.52 -175.62 32.60
C ALA A 67 21.40 -174.58 32.45
N LYS A 68 20.17 -174.93 32.82
CA LYS A 68 18.99 -174.03 32.77
C LYS A 68 19.03 -173.00 33.89
N ALA A 69 19.48 -173.41 35.08
CA ALA A 69 19.65 -172.52 36.24
C ALA A 69 20.77 -171.48 36.01
N ASP A 70 21.93 -171.89 35.47
CA ASP A 70 23.06 -170.96 35.29
C ASP A 70 22.73 -169.83 34.30
N LYS A 71 22.02 -170.13 33.20
CA LYS A 71 21.52 -169.12 32.24
C LYS A 71 20.75 -168.01 32.97
N GLN A 72 19.76 -168.39 33.76
CA GLN A 72 18.85 -167.42 34.39
C GLN A 72 19.59 -166.52 35.40
N ALA A 73 20.60 -167.06 36.09
CA ALA A 73 21.46 -166.27 36.98
C ALA A 73 22.28 -165.19 36.24
N LYS A 74 22.74 -165.45 35.01
CA LYS A 74 23.52 -164.45 34.23
C LYS A 74 22.66 -163.30 33.71
N ASP A 75 21.44 -163.60 33.25
CA ASP A 75 20.50 -162.61 32.69
C ASP A 75 20.14 -161.52 33.72
N THR A 76 19.82 -161.94 34.95
CA THR A 76 19.55 -161.02 36.06
C THR A 76 20.76 -160.15 36.39
N ALA A 77 21.96 -160.73 36.44
CA ALA A 77 23.19 -160.03 36.84
C ALA A 77 23.57 -158.88 35.88
N LEU A 78 23.33 -159.04 34.57
CA LEU A 78 23.60 -158.02 33.55
C LEU A 78 22.70 -156.78 33.73
N THR A 79 21.39 -157.02 33.90
CA THR A 79 20.37 -155.97 33.98
C THR A 79 20.66 -154.95 35.10
N GLU A 80 21.18 -155.41 36.23
CA GLU A 80 21.58 -154.55 37.35
C GLU A 80 22.80 -153.66 37.09
N ALA A 81 23.68 -154.02 36.15
CA ALA A 81 24.89 -153.26 35.85
C ALA A 81 24.57 -152.02 34.99
N GLU A 82 23.72 -152.21 33.97
CA GLU A 82 23.37 -151.16 33.00
C GLU A 82 22.66 -149.98 33.67
N ALA A 83 21.70 -150.26 34.55
CA ALA A 83 20.95 -149.23 35.28
C ALA A 83 21.83 -148.31 36.15
N LYS A 84 22.95 -148.83 36.69
CA LYS A 84 23.88 -148.06 37.53
C LYS A 84 24.73 -147.08 36.71
N ARG A 85 25.13 -147.47 35.49
CA ARG A 85 25.93 -146.64 34.56
C ARG A 85 25.17 -145.38 34.12
N ASP A 86 23.91 -145.52 33.71
CA ASP A 86 23.14 -144.40 33.13
C ASP A 86 22.69 -143.34 34.15
N ALA A 87 22.54 -143.71 35.42
CA ALA A 87 22.31 -142.73 36.49
C ALA A 87 23.49 -141.75 36.62
N LYS A 88 24.72 -142.29 36.59
CA LYS A 88 25.94 -141.53 36.87
C LYS A 88 26.33 -140.56 35.75
N ALA A 89 25.92 -140.83 34.51
CA ALA A 89 26.14 -139.96 33.35
C ALA A 89 25.48 -138.57 33.51
N LYS A 90 24.31 -138.50 34.18
CA LYS A 90 23.53 -137.26 34.32
C LYS A 90 24.13 -136.29 35.35
N GLU A 91 24.68 -136.81 36.45
CA GLU A 91 25.31 -135.98 37.50
C GLU A 91 26.47 -135.14 36.95
N LYS A 92 27.32 -135.75 36.11
CA LYS A 92 28.49 -135.08 35.50
C LYS A 92 28.11 -133.85 34.68
N ALA A 93 27.02 -133.94 33.90
CA ALA A 93 26.65 -132.88 32.96
C ALA A 93 26.29 -131.56 33.66
N ALA A 94 25.54 -131.63 34.76
CA ALA A 94 25.13 -130.44 35.51
C ALA A 94 26.33 -129.69 36.14
N ALA A 95 27.27 -130.42 36.72
CA ALA A 95 28.44 -129.83 37.39
C ALA A 95 29.35 -129.02 36.43
N GLN A 96 29.36 -129.36 35.14
CA GLN A 96 30.19 -128.67 34.13
C GLN A 96 29.63 -127.30 33.68
N GLU A 97 28.33 -127.04 33.86
CA GLU A 97 27.73 -125.76 33.45
C GLU A 97 27.98 -124.65 34.49
N GLU A 98 27.93 -124.98 35.78
CA GLU A 98 28.18 -124.04 36.88
C GLU A 98 29.65 -123.54 36.91
N GLU A 99 30.62 -124.38 36.54
CA GLU A 99 32.05 -124.02 36.43
C GLU A 99 32.28 -122.86 35.44
N LYS A 100 31.56 -122.88 34.31
CA LYS A 100 31.73 -121.90 33.25
C LYS A 100 31.27 -120.50 33.68
N ALA A 101 30.12 -120.40 34.35
CA ALA A 101 29.54 -119.14 34.79
C ALA A 101 30.38 -118.44 35.88
N LEU A 102 31.11 -119.20 36.70
CA LEU A 102 32.07 -118.66 37.68
C LEU A 102 33.34 -118.10 37.02
N THR A 103 33.80 -118.73 35.93
CA THR A 103 35.02 -118.34 35.21
C THR A 103 34.94 -116.91 34.64
N GLU A 104 33.82 -116.55 34.01
CA GLU A 104 33.65 -115.23 33.37
C GLU A 104 33.69 -114.06 34.38
N LYS A 105 33.18 -114.27 35.62
CA LYS A 105 33.17 -113.25 36.68
C LYS A 105 34.55 -113.00 37.28
N VAL A 106 35.41 -114.02 37.33
CA VAL A 106 36.79 -113.90 37.82
C VAL A 106 37.64 -113.05 36.88
N GLU A 107 37.46 -113.16 35.56
CA GLU A 107 38.21 -112.35 34.59
C GLU A 107 37.89 -110.85 34.73
N ALA A 108 36.61 -110.47 34.85
CA ALA A 108 36.22 -109.07 35.03
C ALA A 108 36.83 -108.42 36.29
N ALA A 109 36.99 -109.19 37.37
CA ALA A 109 37.59 -108.71 38.62
C ALA A 109 39.12 -108.48 38.53
N LYS A 110 39.79 -108.87 37.43
CA LYS A 110 41.23 -108.66 37.26
C LYS A 110 41.61 -107.20 37.01
N GLU A 111 40.75 -106.42 36.35
CA GLU A 111 41.02 -105.01 35.98
C GLU A 111 40.85 -103.98 37.12
N ALA A 112 40.26 -104.36 38.25
CA ALA A 112 40.12 -103.47 39.40
C ALA A 112 41.43 -103.43 40.21
N THR A 113 42.01 -102.22 40.34
CA THR A 113 43.21 -101.95 41.17
C THR A 113 43.05 -100.66 41.98
N PRO A 114 43.73 -100.52 43.14
CA PRO A 114 43.68 -99.30 43.95
C PRO A 114 44.14 -98.03 43.21
N GLU A 115 45.14 -98.12 42.34
CA GLU A 115 45.63 -96.98 41.55
C GLU A 115 44.57 -96.44 40.58
N LYS A 116 43.81 -97.33 39.93
CA LYS A 116 42.75 -96.97 38.99
C LYS A 116 41.60 -96.23 39.69
N VAL A 117 41.34 -96.52 40.96
CA VAL A 117 40.40 -95.76 41.80
C VAL A 117 40.96 -94.37 42.14
N ALA A 118 42.24 -94.26 42.53
CA ALA A 118 42.86 -92.99 42.91
C ALA A 118 42.93 -91.98 41.75
N ASP A 119 43.19 -92.44 40.51
CA ASP A 119 43.19 -91.56 39.34
C ASP A 119 41.77 -91.09 38.93
N LEU A 120 40.73 -91.90 39.19
CA LEU A 120 39.34 -91.47 39.04
C LEU A 120 38.95 -90.41 40.09
N GLU A 121 39.39 -90.58 41.35
CA GLU A 121 39.19 -89.57 42.40
C GLU A 121 39.88 -88.23 42.07
N ARG A 122 41.11 -88.29 41.54
CA ARG A 122 41.83 -87.11 41.03
C ARG A 122 41.07 -86.43 39.89
N THR A 123 40.58 -87.21 38.92
CA THR A 123 39.77 -86.72 37.79
C THR A 123 38.48 -86.03 38.25
N ALA A 124 37.79 -86.60 39.24
CA ALA A 124 36.58 -86.01 39.82
C ALA A 124 36.87 -84.66 40.52
N LYS A 125 38.02 -84.55 41.20
CA LYS A 125 38.45 -83.30 41.85
C LYS A 125 38.80 -82.21 40.84
N ASP A 126 39.52 -82.55 39.77
CA ASP A 126 39.87 -81.60 38.71
C ASP A 126 38.61 -81.07 38.00
N LYS A 127 37.56 -81.89 37.86
CA LYS A 127 36.25 -81.45 37.35
C LYS A 127 35.43 -80.58 38.30
N THR A 128 35.57 -80.74 39.61
CA THR A 128 35.01 -79.77 40.58
C THR A 128 35.66 -78.40 40.43
N ALA A 129 36.99 -78.33 40.23
CA ALA A 129 37.70 -77.06 40.05
C ALA A 129 37.39 -76.35 38.71
N ASP A 130 37.25 -77.09 37.61
CA ASP A 130 36.83 -76.56 36.29
C ASP A 130 35.47 -75.84 36.39
N LYS A 131 34.48 -76.49 37.02
CA LYS A 131 33.16 -75.92 37.33
C LYS A 131 33.23 -74.61 38.13
N GLU A 132 34.06 -74.55 39.18
CA GLU A 132 34.22 -73.32 39.98
C GLU A 132 34.79 -72.16 39.14
N ALA A 133 35.79 -72.44 38.30
CA ALA A 133 36.35 -71.46 37.37
C ALA A 133 35.31 -70.99 36.33
N LYS A 134 34.47 -71.89 35.78
CA LYS A 134 33.36 -71.52 34.89
C LYS A 134 32.31 -70.66 35.60
N SER A 135 31.99 -70.96 36.87
CA SER A 135 31.04 -70.17 37.68
C SER A 135 31.52 -68.73 37.86
N GLN A 136 32.81 -68.54 38.18
CA GLN A 136 33.40 -67.20 38.26
C GLN A 136 33.40 -66.49 36.89
N ALA A 137 33.62 -67.22 35.80
CA ALA A 137 33.57 -66.68 34.44
C ALA A 137 32.17 -66.24 33.98
N VAL A 138 31.09 -66.83 34.54
CA VAL A 138 29.69 -66.36 34.36
C VAL A 138 29.44 -65.06 35.13
N ASN A 139 29.86 -64.99 36.39
CA ASN A 139 29.65 -63.80 37.23
C ASN A 139 30.33 -62.55 36.65
N ASN A 140 31.53 -62.70 36.10
CA ASN A 140 32.24 -61.61 35.43
C ASN A 140 31.50 -61.14 34.15
N ALA A 141 30.92 -62.06 33.37
CA ALA A 141 30.14 -61.72 32.18
C ALA A 141 28.84 -60.98 32.53
N LYS A 142 28.12 -61.42 33.58
CA LYS A 142 26.92 -60.73 34.10
C LYS A 142 27.22 -59.33 34.65
N THR A 143 28.41 -59.13 35.22
CA THR A 143 28.86 -57.81 35.67
C THR A 143 29.06 -56.86 34.48
N GLU A 144 29.75 -57.31 33.43
CA GLU A 144 29.97 -56.53 32.20
C GLU A 144 28.66 -56.24 31.45
N GLN A 145 27.75 -57.21 31.38
CA GLN A 145 26.40 -57.04 30.83
C GLN A 145 25.61 -55.96 31.58
N THR A 146 25.64 -55.96 32.91
CA THR A 146 25.00 -54.91 33.73
C THR A 146 25.61 -53.53 33.44
N ALA A 147 26.94 -53.43 33.35
CA ALA A 147 27.62 -52.17 33.03
C ALA A 147 27.24 -51.63 31.62
N LYS A 148 27.04 -52.51 30.64
CA LYS A 148 26.57 -52.12 29.30
C LYS A 148 25.09 -51.72 29.27
N GLN A 149 24.24 -52.29 30.12
CA GLN A 149 22.86 -51.82 30.29
C GLN A 149 22.86 -50.38 30.80
N THR A 150 23.64 -50.09 31.85
CA THR A 150 23.74 -48.72 32.40
C THR A 150 24.31 -47.71 31.40
N ASP A 151 25.20 -48.09 30.47
CA ASP A 151 25.62 -47.20 29.37
C ASP A 151 24.46 -46.92 28.40
N VAL A 152 23.70 -47.94 27.98
CA VAL A 152 22.49 -47.77 27.14
C VAL A 152 21.46 -46.84 27.81
N ASP A 153 21.21 -47.01 29.10
CA ASP A 153 20.28 -46.17 29.86
C ASP A 153 20.76 -44.70 29.88
N ASN A 154 22.05 -44.47 30.13
CA ASN A 154 22.68 -43.14 30.09
C ASN A 154 22.64 -42.50 28.70
N LYS A 155 22.89 -43.27 27.63
CA LYS A 155 22.78 -42.78 26.24
C LYS A 155 21.34 -42.43 25.87
N THR A 156 20.36 -43.18 26.38
CA THR A 156 18.93 -42.91 26.18
C THR A 156 18.55 -41.57 26.81
N ASN A 157 18.90 -41.34 28.08
CA ASN A 157 18.67 -40.07 28.78
C ASN A 157 19.36 -38.88 28.08
N ALA A 158 20.59 -39.08 27.57
CA ALA A 158 21.31 -38.05 26.81
C ALA A 158 20.65 -37.73 25.46
N LEU A 159 20.00 -38.70 24.81
CA LEU A 159 19.24 -38.52 23.58
C LEU A 159 17.92 -37.77 23.83
N GLU A 160 17.20 -38.08 24.91
CA GLU A 160 16.00 -37.31 25.28
C GLU A 160 16.32 -35.85 25.57
N ALA A 161 17.40 -35.58 26.32
CA ALA A 161 17.88 -34.22 26.56
C ALA A 161 18.30 -33.49 25.27
N ALA A 162 18.87 -34.20 24.29
CA ALA A 162 19.16 -33.62 22.98
C ALA A 162 17.87 -33.27 22.20
N LYS A 163 16.88 -34.16 22.21
CA LYS A 163 15.58 -33.95 21.54
C LYS A 163 14.75 -32.82 22.17
N ALA A 164 14.78 -32.68 23.50
CA ALA A 164 14.16 -31.53 24.18
C ALA A 164 14.78 -30.19 23.74
N ASN A 165 16.11 -30.13 23.60
CA ASN A 165 16.81 -28.94 23.08
C ASN A 165 16.51 -28.69 21.59
N GLN A 166 16.34 -29.74 20.78
CA GLN A 166 15.94 -29.64 19.38
C GLN A 166 14.55 -28.98 19.23
N THR A 167 13.56 -29.41 20.03
CA THR A 167 12.23 -28.79 20.07
C THR A 167 12.32 -27.32 20.49
N ALA A 168 13.03 -27.02 21.58
CA ALA A 168 13.20 -25.64 22.05
C ALA A 168 13.92 -24.73 21.03
N ALA A 169 14.79 -25.27 20.17
CA ALA A 169 15.40 -24.53 19.07
C ALA A 169 14.44 -24.34 17.89
N ALA A 170 13.58 -25.33 17.57
CA ALA A 170 12.54 -25.20 16.56
C ALA A 170 11.47 -24.15 16.96
N ASP A 171 11.06 -24.12 18.23
CA ASP A 171 10.13 -23.11 18.77
C ASP A 171 10.72 -21.70 18.69
N LYS A 172 12.03 -21.54 18.97
CA LYS A 172 12.74 -20.26 18.78
C LYS A 172 12.77 -19.81 17.32
N VAL A 173 12.99 -20.72 16.36
CA VAL A 173 12.90 -20.39 14.92
C VAL A 173 11.50 -19.89 14.61
N LYS A 174 10.46 -20.63 15.00
CA LYS A 174 9.07 -20.25 14.73
C LYS A 174 8.71 -18.90 15.34
N ALA A 175 9.05 -18.65 16.59
CA ALA A 175 8.82 -17.37 17.25
C ALA A 175 9.55 -16.20 16.55
N ALA A 176 10.73 -16.43 15.97
CA ALA A 176 11.45 -15.43 15.18
C ALA A 176 10.86 -15.22 13.78
N GLU A 177 10.30 -16.27 13.15
CA GLU A 177 9.56 -16.16 11.88
C GLU A 177 8.24 -15.42 12.06
N ASP A 178 7.47 -15.76 13.11
CA ASP A 178 6.23 -15.07 13.48
C ASP A 178 6.51 -13.58 13.79
N ALA A 179 7.55 -13.27 14.57
CA ALA A 179 7.94 -11.89 14.90
C ALA A 179 8.43 -11.06 13.69
N LEU A 180 8.98 -11.72 12.66
CA LEU A 180 9.40 -11.09 11.41
C LEU A 180 8.21 -10.91 10.44
N SER A 181 7.24 -11.84 10.42
CA SER A 181 6.12 -11.84 9.46
C SER A 181 5.29 -10.55 9.45
N GLY A 182 5.15 -9.89 10.61
CA GLY A 182 4.42 -8.63 10.79
C GLY A 182 5.15 -7.37 10.26
N THR A 183 5.74 -7.43 9.06
CA THR A 183 6.55 -6.33 8.53
C THR A 183 5.76 -5.04 8.27
N ALA A 184 5.89 -4.05 9.15
CA ALA A 184 5.27 -2.72 8.97
C ALA A 184 6.00 -1.81 7.96
N VAL A 185 7.02 -2.33 7.25
CA VAL A 185 7.92 -1.57 6.37
C VAL A 185 7.17 -0.91 5.22
N LYS A 186 6.35 -1.65 4.46
CA LYS A 186 5.61 -1.07 3.33
C LYS A 186 4.57 -0.01 3.78
N PRO A 187 3.72 -0.25 4.81
CA PRO A 187 2.87 0.80 5.37
C PRO A 187 3.63 2.05 5.84
N ALA A 188 4.87 1.91 6.33
CA ALA A 188 5.70 3.05 6.71
C ALA A 188 6.27 3.82 5.50
N GLN A 189 6.65 3.10 4.42
CA GLN A 189 7.06 3.71 3.14
C GLN A 189 5.89 4.46 2.48
N ASP A 190 4.72 3.83 2.39
CA ASP A 190 3.52 4.42 1.81
C ASP A 190 3.07 5.68 2.60
N ALA A 191 3.22 5.66 3.93
CA ALA A 191 2.97 6.82 4.78
C ALA A 191 4.00 7.95 4.61
N LYS A 192 5.27 7.62 4.35
CA LYS A 192 6.30 8.61 3.99
C LYS A 192 5.97 9.28 2.65
N ASP A 193 5.68 8.49 1.62
CA ASP A 193 5.49 9.02 0.27
C ASP A 193 4.20 9.86 0.17
N ALA A 194 3.16 9.52 0.96
CA ALA A 194 2.00 10.37 1.18
C ALA A 194 2.35 11.70 1.89
N ALA A 195 3.28 11.70 2.85
CA ALA A 195 3.74 12.90 3.53
C ALA A 195 4.63 13.80 2.65
N ASP A 196 5.49 13.20 1.81
CA ASP A 196 6.25 13.93 0.78
C ASP A 196 5.31 14.62 -0.22
N LYS A 197 4.28 13.92 -0.70
CA LYS A 197 3.25 14.52 -1.56
C LYS A 197 2.56 15.70 -0.85
N LYS A 198 2.20 15.53 0.43
CA LYS A 198 1.56 16.59 1.23
C LYS A 198 2.45 17.84 1.38
N VAL A 199 3.77 17.68 1.48
CA VAL A 199 4.72 18.82 1.47
C VAL A 199 4.74 19.51 0.10
N ASN A 200 4.74 18.77 -1.00
CA ASN A 200 4.70 19.35 -2.35
C ASN A 200 3.39 20.09 -2.61
N ASP A 201 2.24 19.48 -2.29
CA ASP A 201 0.91 20.08 -2.42
C ASP A 201 0.80 21.38 -1.59
N ALA A 202 1.31 21.37 -0.35
CA ALA A 202 1.30 22.55 0.52
C ALA A 202 2.29 23.64 0.07
N THR A 203 3.41 23.28 -0.57
CA THR A 203 4.35 24.24 -1.14
C THR A 203 3.70 24.99 -2.31
N ALA A 204 3.14 24.26 -3.28
CA ALA A 204 2.41 24.87 -4.40
C ALA A 204 1.22 25.73 -3.95
N SER A 205 0.53 25.32 -2.88
CA SER A 205 -0.55 26.11 -2.27
C SER A 205 -0.04 27.41 -1.65
N LYS A 206 1.14 27.40 -1.01
CA LYS A 206 1.78 28.60 -0.47
C LYS A 206 2.25 29.54 -1.57
N ASP A 207 2.92 29.02 -2.60
CA ASP A 207 3.44 29.82 -3.71
C ASP A 207 2.30 30.54 -4.47
N ALA A 208 1.15 29.88 -4.62
CA ALA A 208 -0.06 30.50 -5.15
C ALA A 208 -0.61 31.63 -4.26
N ALA A 209 -0.72 31.40 -2.94
CA ALA A 209 -1.22 32.40 -2.00
C ALA A 209 -0.28 33.61 -1.86
N ASP A 210 1.04 33.38 -1.82
CA ASP A 210 2.06 34.44 -1.85
C ASP A 210 1.95 35.31 -3.11
N LYS A 211 1.67 34.68 -4.26
CA LYS A 211 1.46 35.41 -5.53
C LYS A 211 0.18 36.25 -5.49
N GLU A 212 -0.95 35.69 -5.09
CA GLU A 212 -2.21 36.45 -5.00
C GLU A 212 -2.12 37.61 -4.00
N LEU A 213 -1.35 37.43 -2.92
CA LEU A 213 -0.99 38.48 -1.97
C LEU A 213 -0.12 39.58 -2.60
N ALA A 214 0.85 39.22 -3.45
CA ALA A 214 1.68 40.20 -4.17
C ALA A 214 0.87 40.98 -5.22
N ASP A 215 0.02 40.29 -6.00
CA ASP A 215 -0.87 40.90 -6.99
C ASP A 215 -1.91 41.82 -6.31
N SER A 216 -2.44 41.44 -5.14
CA SER A 216 -3.34 42.27 -4.31
C SER A 216 -2.66 43.53 -3.76
N LYS A 217 -1.44 43.39 -3.20
CA LYS A 217 -0.61 44.53 -2.73
C LYS A 217 -0.26 45.49 -3.87
N LYS A 218 -0.04 44.98 -5.08
CA LYS A 218 0.17 45.79 -6.28
C LYS A 218 -1.09 46.56 -6.68
N ALA A 219 -2.26 45.91 -6.70
CA ALA A 219 -3.52 46.55 -7.03
C ALA A 219 -3.88 47.67 -6.03
N ASP A 220 -3.61 47.47 -4.73
CA ASP A 220 -3.74 48.51 -3.71
C ASP A 220 -2.85 49.74 -4.04
N ALA A 221 -1.58 49.53 -4.36
CA ALA A 221 -0.64 50.60 -4.70
C ALA A 221 -1.04 51.35 -5.98
N GLU A 222 -1.50 50.65 -7.03
CA GLU A 222 -1.98 51.26 -8.28
C GLU A 222 -3.26 52.09 -8.04
N ARG A 223 -4.21 51.59 -7.23
CA ARG A 223 -5.41 52.33 -6.82
C ARG A 223 -5.04 53.61 -6.07
N ASP A 224 -4.13 53.52 -5.11
CA ASP A 224 -3.83 54.66 -4.22
C ASP A 224 -2.93 55.71 -4.92
N ALA A 225 -2.09 55.30 -5.87
CA ALA A 225 -1.46 56.22 -6.83
C ALA A 225 -2.50 56.95 -7.70
N LYS A 226 -3.53 56.25 -8.20
CA LYS A 226 -4.62 56.85 -8.98
C LYS A 226 -5.45 57.84 -8.16
N LYS A 227 -5.71 57.55 -6.87
CA LYS A 227 -6.34 58.50 -5.93
C LYS A 227 -5.51 59.78 -5.79
N ALA A 228 -4.20 59.66 -5.58
CA ALA A 228 -3.30 60.79 -5.44
C ALA A 228 -3.29 61.67 -6.71
N GLN A 229 -3.21 61.05 -7.90
CA GLN A 229 -3.33 61.75 -9.18
C GLN A 229 -4.64 62.54 -9.27
N ILE A 230 -5.79 61.89 -9.11
CA ILE A 230 -7.11 62.54 -9.25
C ILE A 230 -7.29 63.67 -8.22
N THR A 231 -6.80 63.46 -7.00
CA THR A 231 -6.81 64.49 -5.95
C THR A 231 -6.00 65.73 -6.35
N SER A 232 -4.86 65.55 -7.03
CA SER A 232 -4.04 66.67 -7.55
C SER A 232 -4.67 67.38 -8.76
N GLU A 233 -5.50 66.69 -9.56
CA GLU A 233 -6.16 67.28 -10.73
C GLU A 233 -7.41 68.11 -10.38
N ILE A 234 -8.11 67.80 -9.29
CA ILE A 234 -9.37 68.45 -8.91
C ILE A 234 -9.24 69.98 -8.79
N PRO A 235 -8.25 70.57 -8.07
CA PRO A 235 -8.11 72.03 -7.95
C PRO A 235 -7.92 72.76 -9.28
N ALA A 236 -7.22 72.15 -10.25
CA ALA A 236 -7.05 72.71 -11.59
C ALA A 236 -8.36 72.68 -12.40
N LYS A 237 -9.15 71.61 -12.25
CA LYS A 237 -10.49 71.49 -12.85
C LYS A 237 -11.48 72.47 -12.23
N GLU A 238 -11.43 72.68 -10.92
CA GLU A 238 -12.26 73.68 -10.21
C GLU A 238 -11.88 75.12 -10.60
N THR A 239 -10.58 75.42 -10.74
CA THR A 239 -10.09 76.71 -11.27
C THR A 239 -10.61 76.96 -12.69
N THR A 240 -10.60 75.92 -13.54
CA THR A 240 -11.13 75.98 -14.91
C THR A 240 -12.65 76.23 -14.91
N ALA A 241 -13.40 75.58 -14.03
CA ALA A 241 -14.85 75.78 -13.87
C ALA A 241 -15.22 77.19 -13.36
N SER A 242 -14.40 77.75 -12.47
CA SER A 242 -14.53 79.14 -11.99
C SER A 242 -14.29 80.13 -13.13
N THR A 243 -13.16 79.99 -13.84
CA THR A 243 -12.79 80.85 -14.99
C THR A 243 -13.84 80.81 -16.10
N SER A 244 -14.39 79.62 -16.41
CA SER A 244 -15.51 79.48 -17.35
C SER A 244 -16.79 80.19 -16.86
N GLY A 245 -17.04 80.24 -15.56
CA GLY A 245 -18.13 81.03 -14.97
C GLY A 245 -17.94 82.54 -15.07
N GLU A 246 -16.70 83.02 -14.99
CA GLU A 246 -16.36 84.42 -15.25
C GLU A 246 -16.50 84.77 -16.73
N ALA A 247 -16.07 83.87 -17.63
CA ALA A 247 -16.26 84.03 -19.07
C ALA A 247 -17.74 84.12 -19.48
N VAL A 248 -18.64 83.33 -18.85
CA VAL A 248 -20.09 83.47 -19.05
C VAL A 248 -20.56 84.86 -18.62
N LYS A 249 -20.24 85.31 -17.39
CA LYS A 249 -20.63 86.65 -16.91
C LYS A 249 -20.13 87.78 -17.80
N ALA A 250 -18.90 87.66 -18.33
CA ALA A 250 -18.32 88.62 -19.25
C ALA A 250 -19.07 88.65 -20.60
N ALA A 251 -19.43 87.49 -21.15
CA ALA A 251 -20.20 87.39 -22.38
C ALA A 251 -21.65 87.90 -22.22
N GLU A 252 -22.31 87.63 -21.09
CA GLU A 252 -23.64 88.18 -20.77
C GLU A 252 -23.59 89.70 -20.66
N LYS A 253 -22.58 90.25 -19.97
CA LYS A 253 -22.37 91.71 -19.89
C LYS A 253 -22.11 92.32 -21.27
N ALA A 254 -21.32 91.67 -22.13
CA ALA A 254 -21.05 92.16 -23.48
C ALA A 254 -22.30 92.16 -24.37
N LEU A 255 -23.11 91.09 -24.33
CA LEU A 255 -24.37 90.98 -25.07
C LEU A 255 -25.41 92.02 -24.63
N ASN A 256 -25.48 92.29 -23.32
CA ASN A 256 -26.39 93.27 -22.75
C ASN A 256 -25.97 94.73 -23.03
N ALA A 257 -24.68 94.98 -23.30
CA ALA A 257 -24.17 96.29 -23.68
C ALA A 257 -24.35 96.64 -25.17
N ILE A 258 -24.85 95.71 -25.99
CA ILE A 258 -25.24 96.00 -27.38
C ILE A 258 -26.54 96.79 -27.37
N PRO A 259 -26.64 97.94 -28.08
CA PRO A 259 -27.85 98.76 -28.12
C PRO A 259 -29.12 97.98 -28.50
N ALA A 260 -30.25 98.37 -27.91
CA ALA A 260 -31.52 97.66 -28.09
C ALA A 260 -32.00 97.64 -29.55
N ILE A 261 -31.70 98.70 -30.30
CA ILE A 261 -32.04 98.87 -31.71
C ILE A 261 -30.73 98.89 -32.51
N THR A 262 -30.47 97.82 -33.26
CA THR A 262 -29.46 97.78 -34.33
C THR A 262 -30.11 97.32 -35.63
N ASN A 263 -29.42 97.48 -36.75
CA ASN A 263 -29.85 97.12 -38.10
C ASN A 263 -31.17 97.82 -38.50
N VAL A 264 -31.21 99.15 -38.40
CA VAL A 264 -32.33 99.99 -38.86
C VAL A 264 -32.45 99.91 -40.39
N PRO A 265 -33.66 99.69 -40.96
CA PRO A 265 -33.83 99.57 -42.40
C PRO A 265 -33.76 100.94 -43.07
N VAL A 266 -32.74 101.17 -43.89
CA VAL A 266 -32.57 102.39 -44.68
C VAL A 266 -33.18 102.20 -46.07
N ASN A 267 -33.96 103.18 -46.53
CA ASN A 267 -34.53 103.17 -47.88
C ASN A 267 -33.45 103.47 -48.94
N ALA A 268 -33.37 102.63 -49.98
CA ALA A 268 -32.31 102.71 -51.00
C ALA A 268 -32.45 103.90 -51.98
N ASP A 269 -33.69 104.32 -52.30
CA ASP A 269 -33.92 105.53 -53.09
C ASP A 269 -33.48 106.78 -52.33
N TRP A 270 -33.85 106.87 -51.05
CA TRP A 270 -33.37 107.93 -50.17
C TRP A 270 -31.85 107.91 -50.03
N ALA A 271 -31.22 106.75 -49.83
CA ALA A 271 -29.78 106.67 -49.67
C ALA A 271 -29.03 107.16 -50.93
N ARG A 272 -29.55 106.84 -52.13
CA ARG A 272 -29.05 107.38 -53.41
C ARG A 272 -29.25 108.89 -53.48
N ASP A 273 -30.46 109.39 -53.22
CA ASP A 273 -30.81 110.79 -53.46
C ASP A 273 -30.20 111.73 -52.40
N ALA A 274 -30.04 111.26 -51.16
CA ALA A 274 -29.25 111.89 -50.10
C ALA A 274 -27.77 112.00 -50.47
N LYS A 275 -27.17 110.92 -51.00
CA LYS A 275 -25.79 110.93 -51.49
C LYS A 275 -25.62 111.87 -52.68
N ALA A 276 -26.60 111.94 -53.59
CA ALA A 276 -26.59 112.86 -54.72
C ALA A 276 -26.69 114.34 -54.26
N TYR A 277 -27.56 114.65 -53.29
CA TYR A 277 -27.66 115.99 -52.70
C TYR A 277 -26.36 116.40 -51.99
N LEU A 278 -25.76 115.51 -51.19
CA LEU A 278 -24.46 115.79 -50.55
C LEU A 278 -23.33 115.93 -51.58
N ALA A 279 -23.33 115.17 -52.67
CA ALA A 279 -22.34 115.32 -53.73
C ALA A 279 -22.47 116.66 -54.46
N VAL A 280 -23.70 117.09 -54.79
CA VAL A 280 -23.96 118.40 -55.39
C VAL A 280 -23.60 119.54 -54.42
N ARG A 281 -23.99 119.46 -53.15
CA ARG A 281 -23.75 120.54 -52.17
C ARG A 281 -22.31 120.64 -51.66
N ASN A 282 -21.47 119.64 -51.93
CA ASN A 282 -20.02 119.72 -51.74
C ASN A 282 -19.27 119.84 -53.08
N GLU A 283 -19.95 120.23 -54.16
CA GLU A 283 -19.33 120.58 -55.44
C GLU A 283 -18.54 121.89 -55.27
N ASP A 284 -17.26 121.86 -55.66
CA ASP A 284 -16.30 122.97 -55.61
C ASP A 284 -16.53 123.93 -56.80
N TRP A 285 -17.71 124.56 -56.83
CA TRP A 285 -18.28 125.21 -58.01
C TRP A 285 -17.74 126.62 -58.29
N ASP A 286 -17.26 127.31 -57.25
CA ASP A 286 -16.71 128.67 -57.31
C ASP A 286 -15.18 128.69 -57.50
N ASN A 287 -14.53 127.51 -57.57
CA ASN A 287 -13.09 127.38 -57.67
C ASN A 287 -12.52 128.10 -58.91
N GLY A 288 -11.62 129.07 -58.67
CA GLY A 288 -11.01 129.91 -59.70
C GLY A 288 -11.88 131.07 -60.18
N LEU A 289 -13.13 131.19 -59.71
CA LEU A 289 -13.98 132.35 -59.95
C LEU A 289 -13.67 133.47 -58.95
N ARG A 290 -14.06 134.70 -59.29
CA ARG A 290 -13.90 135.86 -58.42
C ARG A 290 -15.28 136.31 -57.92
N PHE A 291 -15.46 136.32 -56.60
CA PHE A 291 -16.66 136.83 -55.96
C PHE A 291 -17.05 138.23 -56.51
N GLY A 292 -18.32 138.38 -56.91
CA GLY A 292 -18.85 139.61 -57.48
C GLY A 292 -18.48 139.89 -58.95
N THR A 293 -18.24 138.84 -59.76
CA THR A 293 -18.27 138.96 -61.24
C THR A 293 -19.44 138.16 -61.82
N ALA A 294 -19.85 138.50 -63.05
CA ALA A 294 -20.97 137.84 -63.72
C ALA A 294 -20.72 136.33 -63.97
N GLU A 295 -19.46 135.90 -64.04
CA GLU A 295 -19.09 134.49 -64.12
C GLU A 295 -19.34 133.76 -62.79
N TYR A 296 -19.04 134.41 -61.66
CA TYR A 296 -19.36 133.90 -60.32
C TYR A 296 -20.87 133.85 -60.12
N GLU A 297 -21.60 134.95 -60.35
CA GLU A 297 -23.06 135.04 -60.18
C GLU A 297 -23.79 133.96 -61.01
N LYS A 298 -23.37 133.75 -62.25
CA LYS A 298 -23.93 132.72 -63.14
C LYS A 298 -23.58 131.29 -62.69
N ALA A 299 -22.41 131.07 -62.10
CA ALA A 299 -22.06 129.77 -61.55
C ALA A 299 -22.86 129.47 -60.26
N GLU A 300 -23.11 130.51 -59.45
CA GLU A 300 -23.95 130.46 -58.25
C GLU A 300 -25.39 130.09 -58.61
N GLU A 301 -26.01 130.79 -59.58
CA GLU A 301 -27.34 130.45 -60.11
C GLU A 301 -27.44 129.00 -60.60
N VAL A 302 -26.41 128.50 -61.30
CA VAL A 302 -26.37 127.13 -61.82
C VAL A 302 -26.19 126.11 -60.70
N HIS A 303 -25.36 126.39 -59.69
CA HIS A 303 -25.18 125.52 -58.53
C HIS A 303 -26.46 125.47 -57.68
N ASP A 304 -27.07 126.62 -57.35
CA ASP A 304 -28.33 126.70 -56.62
C ASP A 304 -29.46 125.95 -57.35
N ALA A 305 -29.52 126.03 -58.69
CA ALA A 305 -30.44 125.24 -59.48
C ALA A 305 -30.20 123.71 -59.33
N LYS A 306 -28.94 123.24 -59.32
CA LYS A 306 -28.60 121.83 -59.03
C LYS A 306 -29.00 121.45 -57.61
N VAL A 307 -28.64 122.26 -56.60
CA VAL A 307 -28.92 122.02 -55.17
C VAL A 307 -30.43 121.91 -54.95
N LYS A 308 -31.22 122.85 -55.50
CA LYS A 308 -32.69 122.86 -55.45
C LYS A 308 -33.31 121.63 -56.12
N ALA A 309 -32.77 121.21 -57.27
CA ALA A 309 -33.24 120.02 -57.97
C ALA A 309 -32.89 118.70 -57.23
N ALA A 310 -31.75 118.64 -56.55
CA ALA A 310 -31.37 117.52 -55.71
C ALA A 310 -32.19 117.49 -54.40
N ALA A 311 -32.41 118.65 -53.77
CA ALA A 311 -33.23 118.81 -52.58
C ALA A 311 -34.66 118.32 -52.80
N ALA A 312 -35.28 118.68 -53.93
CA ALA A 312 -36.63 118.22 -54.28
C ALA A 312 -36.77 116.69 -54.39
N LYS A 313 -35.71 115.99 -54.84
CA LYS A 313 -35.66 114.52 -54.86
C LYS A 313 -35.49 113.95 -53.46
N LEU A 314 -34.52 114.48 -52.71
CA LEU A 314 -34.23 114.08 -51.34
C LEU A 314 -35.47 114.20 -50.45
N ASN A 315 -36.15 115.36 -50.44
CA ASN A 315 -37.38 115.58 -49.68
C ASN A 315 -38.46 114.52 -50.00
N LYS A 316 -38.73 114.27 -51.29
CA LYS A 316 -39.72 113.26 -51.71
C LYS A 316 -39.34 111.83 -51.28
N SER A 317 -38.05 111.50 -51.28
CA SER A 317 -37.57 110.19 -50.80
C SER A 317 -37.63 110.06 -49.28
N ALA A 318 -37.47 111.17 -48.56
CA ALA A 318 -37.40 111.26 -47.10
C ALA A 318 -38.75 110.93 -46.45
N GLU A 319 -39.87 111.42 -47.01
CA GLU A 319 -41.25 111.10 -46.60
C GLU A 319 -41.49 109.60 -46.40
N VAL A 320 -40.94 108.77 -47.31
CA VAL A 320 -41.04 107.30 -47.25
C VAL A 320 -39.95 106.70 -46.36
N ALA A 321 -38.73 107.23 -46.40
CA ALA A 321 -37.59 106.71 -45.67
C ALA A 321 -37.78 106.75 -44.15
N VAL A 322 -38.22 107.88 -43.61
CA VAL A 322 -38.48 108.05 -42.17
C VAL A 322 -39.49 107.03 -41.66
N GLN A 323 -40.55 106.76 -42.44
CA GLN A 323 -41.56 105.75 -42.12
C GLN A 323 -41.04 104.31 -42.26
N VAL A 324 -40.11 104.04 -43.18
CA VAL A 324 -39.47 102.71 -43.31
C VAL A 324 -38.58 102.42 -42.09
N ALA A 325 -37.76 103.39 -41.69
CA ALA A 325 -36.81 103.25 -40.60
C ALA A 325 -37.51 103.15 -39.22
N SER A 326 -38.41 104.07 -38.90
CA SER A 326 -39.11 104.09 -37.59
C SER A 326 -39.99 102.87 -37.35
N ARG A 327 -40.59 102.28 -38.40
CA ARG A 327 -41.46 101.08 -38.32
C ARG A 327 -40.86 99.93 -37.49
N LYS A 328 -39.54 99.74 -37.54
CA LYS A 328 -38.85 98.70 -36.75
C LYS A 328 -38.86 99.01 -35.24
N ILE A 329 -38.75 100.28 -34.89
CA ILE A 329 -38.71 100.81 -33.51
C ILE A 329 -40.13 100.84 -32.95
N ASP A 330 -41.09 101.32 -33.73
CA ASP A 330 -42.49 101.46 -33.30
C ASP A 330 -43.10 100.08 -32.96
N ALA A 331 -42.73 99.05 -33.72
CA ALA A 331 -43.10 97.65 -33.46
C ALA A 331 -42.47 97.05 -32.17
N MET A 332 -41.46 97.68 -31.56
CA MET A 332 -40.91 97.23 -30.28
C MET A 332 -41.85 97.58 -29.13
N ARG A 333 -42.53 96.56 -28.62
CA ARG A 333 -43.33 96.63 -27.38
C ARG A 333 -42.40 96.79 -26.17
N GLN A 334 -42.88 97.45 -25.12
CA GLN A 334 -42.25 97.38 -23.80
C GLN A 334 -42.10 95.92 -23.37
N GLN A 335 -40.94 95.57 -22.81
CA GLN A 335 -40.78 94.34 -22.05
C GLN A 335 -41.20 94.61 -20.59
N GLY A 336 -41.81 93.64 -19.92
CA GLY A 336 -42.51 93.83 -18.64
C GLY A 336 -41.63 94.05 -17.40
N ASN A 337 -40.54 94.80 -17.51
CA ASN A 337 -39.69 95.21 -16.39
C ASN A 337 -39.92 96.70 -16.07
N THR A 338 -40.24 97.02 -14.82
CA THR A 338 -40.94 98.26 -14.44
C THR A 338 -40.02 99.40 -14.00
N GLU A 339 -38.76 99.41 -14.44
CA GLU A 339 -37.80 100.46 -14.08
C GLU A 339 -37.94 101.66 -15.02
N VAL A 340 -38.24 102.84 -14.46
CA VAL A 340 -38.40 104.11 -15.16
C VAL A 340 -37.51 105.18 -14.55
N PHE A 341 -37.00 106.09 -15.38
CA PHE A 341 -36.01 107.09 -15.01
C PHE A 341 -36.57 108.51 -15.20
N ASP A 342 -36.28 109.39 -14.25
CA ASP A 342 -36.56 110.84 -14.34
C ASP A 342 -35.74 111.43 -15.50
N VAL A 343 -36.44 111.87 -16.54
CA VAL A 343 -35.83 112.35 -17.79
C VAL A 343 -34.90 113.55 -17.57
N ASN A 344 -35.24 114.42 -16.63
CA ASN A 344 -34.43 115.59 -16.29
C ASN A 344 -33.22 115.26 -15.38
N ASN A 345 -33.05 114.00 -14.97
CA ASN A 345 -31.97 113.57 -14.08
C ASN A 345 -31.56 112.09 -14.34
N LEU A 346 -31.26 111.76 -15.60
CA LEU A 346 -30.85 110.41 -15.98
C LEU A 346 -29.50 110.00 -15.32
N PRO A 347 -29.40 108.79 -14.75
CA PRO A 347 -28.12 108.19 -14.36
C PRO A 347 -27.13 108.13 -15.52
N GLN A 348 -25.83 108.26 -15.24
CA GLN A 348 -24.81 108.39 -16.29
C GLN A 348 -24.67 107.12 -17.15
N ASP A 349 -25.01 105.93 -16.63
CA ASP A 349 -25.09 104.70 -17.43
C ASP A 349 -26.28 104.72 -18.40
N VAL A 350 -27.46 105.13 -17.94
CA VAL A 350 -28.66 105.31 -18.79
C VAL A 350 -28.38 106.35 -19.88
N LEU A 351 -27.71 107.45 -19.54
CA LEU A 351 -27.33 108.47 -20.50
C LEU A 351 -26.26 107.99 -21.49
N ASN A 352 -25.35 107.11 -21.07
CA ASN A 352 -24.40 106.46 -21.97
C ASN A 352 -25.14 105.53 -22.95
N ASP A 353 -26.11 104.73 -22.49
CA ASP A 353 -26.94 103.86 -23.34
C ASP A 353 -27.73 104.67 -24.38
N VAL A 354 -28.26 105.84 -24.01
CA VAL A 354 -28.92 106.79 -24.92
C VAL A 354 -27.96 107.32 -25.99
N ASN A 355 -26.73 107.66 -25.60
CA ASN A 355 -25.68 108.09 -26.54
C ASN A 355 -25.22 106.95 -27.47
N ASP A 356 -25.10 105.74 -26.95
CA ASP A 356 -24.70 104.54 -27.69
C ASP A 356 -25.78 104.14 -28.70
N GLN A 357 -27.05 104.27 -28.31
CA GLN A 357 -28.18 104.05 -29.20
C GLN A 357 -28.28 105.12 -30.29
N PHE A 358 -28.10 106.41 -29.95
CA PHE A 358 -28.10 107.49 -30.94
C PHE A 358 -26.98 107.32 -31.97
N ILE A 359 -25.73 107.10 -31.53
CA ILE A 359 -24.61 106.98 -32.45
C ILE A 359 -24.71 105.73 -33.34
N THR A 360 -25.23 104.62 -32.81
CA THR A 360 -25.43 103.39 -33.59
C THR A 360 -26.40 103.63 -34.74
N THR A 361 -27.57 104.20 -34.44
CA THR A 361 -28.56 104.50 -35.47
C THR A 361 -28.05 105.56 -36.46
N LEU A 362 -27.36 106.61 -35.99
CA LEU A 362 -26.73 107.59 -36.87
C LEU A 362 -25.67 106.96 -37.80
N ASN A 363 -24.80 106.08 -37.28
CA ASN A 363 -23.74 105.48 -38.08
C ASN A 363 -24.26 104.41 -39.05
N GLU A 364 -25.30 103.65 -38.69
CA GLU A 364 -26.00 102.75 -39.64
C GLU A 364 -26.54 103.54 -40.85
N ILE A 365 -27.14 104.72 -40.61
CA ILE A 365 -27.65 105.59 -41.66
C ILE A 365 -26.51 106.25 -42.46
N ARG A 366 -25.45 106.73 -41.80
CA ARG A 366 -24.25 107.31 -42.45
C ARG A 366 -23.55 106.30 -43.35
N HIS A 367 -23.39 105.05 -42.92
CA HIS A 367 -22.80 103.99 -43.74
C HIS A 367 -23.65 103.67 -44.98
N ALA A 368 -24.98 103.69 -44.89
CA ALA A 368 -25.86 103.46 -46.05
C ALA A 368 -25.71 104.53 -47.16
N ILE A 369 -25.34 105.77 -46.82
CA ILE A 369 -24.98 106.82 -47.79
C ILE A 369 -23.48 106.87 -48.11
N GLY A 370 -22.66 106.06 -47.44
CA GLY A 370 -21.21 105.94 -47.66
C GLY A 370 -20.37 107.02 -46.98
N LEU A 371 -20.83 107.54 -45.85
CA LEU A 371 -20.04 108.32 -44.90
C LEU A 371 -19.45 107.39 -43.82
N GLY A 372 -18.29 107.75 -43.26
CA GLY A 372 -17.72 107.04 -42.10
C GLY A 372 -18.39 107.42 -40.78
N ASP A 373 -18.11 106.65 -39.73
CA ASP A 373 -18.58 106.87 -38.35
C ASP A 373 -18.50 108.34 -37.88
N ALA A 374 -19.57 108.84 -37.26
CA ALA A 374 -19.47 109.83 -36.19
C ALA A 374 -19.09 109.12 -34.86
N LYS A 375 -18.48 109.84 -33.91
CA LYS A 375 -18.06 109.30 -32.61
C LYS A 375 -18.78 110.00 -31.46
N ILE A 376 -19.00 109.29 -30.35
CA ILE A 376 -19.52 109.88 -29.12
C ILE A 376 -18.38 110.61 -28.42
N ASN A 377 -18.56 111.87 -28.05
CA ASN A 377 -17.55 112.68 -27.36
C ASN A 377 -18.03 113.11 -25.96
N THR A 378 -17.23 112.86 -24.92
CA THR A 378 -17.60 113.13 -23.52
C THR A 378 -17.79 114.62 -23.23
N LYS A 379 -17.06 115.51 -23.91
CA LYS A 379 -17.26 116.97 -23.75
C LYS A 379 -18.55 117.45 -24.42
N ASN A 380 -18.98 116.81 -25.50
CA ASN A 380 -20.31 117.06 -26.08
C ASN A 380 -21.44 116.46 -25.22
N ILE A 381 -21.22 115.34 -24.51
CA ILE A 381 -22.20 114.82 -23.53
C ILE A 381 -22.42 115.82 -22.41
N GLU A 382 -21.35 116.33 -21.78
CA GLU A 382 -21.49 117.35 -20.73
C GLU A 382 -22.09 118.66 -21.26
N PHE A 383 -21.85 119.00 -22.54
CA PHE A 383 -22.49 120.14 -23.17
C PHE A 383 -23.99 119.94 -23.38
N ALA A 384 -24.40 118.77 -23.89
CA ALA A 384 -25.81 118.42 -23.99
C ALA A 384 -26.51 118.42 -22.62
N LYS A 385 -25.85 117.92 -21.57
CA LYS A 385 -26.37 117.93 -20.18
C LYS A 385 -26.57 119.35 -19.64
N GLU A 386 -25.60 120.25 -19.80
CA GLU A 386 -25.76 121.65 -19.37
C GLU A 386 -26.81 122.38 -20.21
N VAL A 387 -26.88 122.14 -21.53
CA VAL A 387 -27.93 122.70 -22.40
C VAL A 387 -29.32 122.24 -21.96
N ALA A 388 -29.57 120.94 -21.85
CA ALA A 388 -30.84 120.37 -21.39
C ALA A 388 -31.26 120.95 -20.02
N LYS A 389 -30.32 121.03 -19.08
CA LYS A 389 -30.51 121.68 -17.78
C LYS A 389 -30.88 123.17 -17.89
N ARG A 390 -30.37 123.91 -18.89
CA ARG A 390 -30.79 125.30 -19.16
C ARG A 390 -32.17 125.39 -19.81
N TYR A 391 -32.58 124.43 -20.65
CA TYR A 391 -33.96 124.38 -21.15
C TYR A 391 -34.97 124.22 -20.00
N VAL A 392 -34.69 123.34 -19.04
CA VAL A 392 -35.51 123.21 -17.81
C VAL A 392 -35.45 124.47 -16.96
N ALA A 393 -34.27 125.04 -16.74
CA ALA A 393 -34.11 126.21 -15.86
C ALA A 393 -34.63 127.54 -16.46
N ASN A 394 -34.88 127.59 -17.77
CA ASN A 394 -35.45 128.75 -18.48
C ASN A 394 -36.94 128.55 -18.87
N ASP A 395 -37.57 127.46 -18.45
CA ASP A 395 -38.99 127.14 -18.69
C ASP A 395 -39.37 127.19 -20.19
N ILE A 396 -38.64 126.44 -21.02
CA ILE A 396 -38.74 126.50 -22.48
C ILE A 396 -39.95 125.71 -22.99
N HIS A 397 -41.11 126.36 -23.04
CA HIS A 397 -42.38 125.77 -23.48
C HIS A 397 -42.57 125.59 -24.99
N ARG A 398 -41.49 125.38 -25.78
CA ARG A 398 -41.60 125.35 -27.25
C ARG A 398 -40.71 124.30 -27.92
N MET A 399 -41.18 123.84 -29.08
CA MET A 399 -40.53 122.83 -29.93
C MET A 399 -39.23 123.33 -30.61
N GLY A 400 -39.00 124.64 -30.62
CA GLY A 400 -37.86 125.28 -31.29
C GLY A 400 -36.75 125.72 -30.34
N HIS A 401 -35.54 125.87 -30.88
CA HIS A 401 -34.33 126.10 -30.09
C HIS A 401 -34.37 127.31 -29.14
N SER A 402 -33.84 127.13 -27.93
CA SER A 402 -33.51 128.22 -27.00
C SER A 402 -32.05 128.62 -27.13
N GLY A 403 -31.79 129.60 -28.00
CA GLY A 403 -30.47 130.21 -28.13
C GLY A 403 -29.98 130.83 -26.82
N LYS A 404 -30.87 131.33 -25.94
CA LYS A 404 -30.52 131.75 -24.58
C LYS A 404 -29.93 130.59 -23.77
N SER A 405 -30.63 129.45 -23.72
CA SER A 405 -30.19 128.26 -22.98
C SER A 405 -28.89 127.70 -23.53
N ILE A 406 -28.75 127.65 -24.85
CA ILE A 406 -27.54 127.21 -25.56
C ILE A 406 -26.36 128.17 -25.30
N ALA A 407 -26.58 129.49 -25.37
CA ALA A 407 -25.54 130.49 -25.12
C ALA A 407 -25.09 130.53 -23.65
N GLU A 408 -26.01 130.34 -22.71
CA GLU A 408 -25.70 130.19 -21.29
C GLU A 408 -24.84 128.95 -21.01
N ALA A 409 -25.20 127.79 -21.58
CA ALA A 409 -24.44 126.56 -21.44
C ALA A 409 -23.05 126.65 -22.11
N ALA A 410 -22.99 127.19 -23.33
CA ALA A 410 -21.74 127.41 -24.05
C ALA A 410 -20.80 128.33 -23.26
N LYS A 411 -21.32 129.45 -22.74
CA LYS A 411 -20.58 130.37 -21.87
C LYS A 411 -20.09 129.68 -20.58
N ALA A 412 -20.92 128.85 -19.95
CA ALA A 412 -20.55 128.12 -18.74
C ALA A 412 -19.41 127.10 -18.98
N MET A 413 -19.30 126.56 -20.20
CA MET A 413 -18.26 125.61 -20.59
C MET A 413 -17.06 126.26 -21.32
N GLY A 414 -17.04 127.58 -21.47
CA GLY A 414 -15.96 128.30 -22.16
C GLY A 414 -15.99 128.21 -23.69
N TYR A 415 -17.08 127.71 -24.28
CA TYR A 415 -17.31 127.74 -25.72
C TYR A 415 -17.84 129.12 -26.15
N LYS A 416 -17.62 129.45 -27.42
CA LYS A 416 -18.15 130.62 -28.14
C LYS A 416 -19.68 130.67 -28.05
N TYR A 417 -20.27 131.85 -27.91
CA TYR A 417 -21.71 132.03 -27.78
C TYR A 417 -22.15 133.32 -28.49
N ASP A 418 -23.43 133.42 -28.87
CA ASP A 418 -24.00 134.71 -29.25
C ASP A 418 -24.28 135.52 -27.97
N ALA A 419 -23.60 136.66 -27.82
CA ALA A 419 -23.77 137.53 -26.67
C ALA A 419 -25.18 138.17 -26.60
N LYS A 420 -25.89 138.29 -27.72
CA LYS A 420 -27.28 138.80 -27.75
C LYS A 420 -28.26 137.80 -27.13
N ALA A 421 -28.05 136.51 -27.40
CA ALA A 421 -28.90 135.42 -26.94
C ALA A 421 -29.02 135.35 -25.40
N LEU A 422 -27.98 135.80 -24.69
CA LEU A 422 -27.98 135.87 -23.21
C LEU A 422 -28.99 136.89 -22.65
N THR A 423 -29.37 137.90 -23.42
CA THR A 423 -30.24 139.01 -23.00
C THR A 423 -31.57 139.08 -23.73
N THR A 424 -31.73 138.33 -24.82
CA THR A 424 -32.94 138.29 -25.65
C THR A 424 -32.98 136.91 -26.29
N GLU A 425 -34.11 136.21 -26.21
CA GLU A 425 -34.22 134.86 -26.77
C GLU A 425 -34.06 134.87 -28.30
N THR A 426 -33.34 133.87 -28.83
CA THR A 426 -33.02 133.74 -30.26
C THR A 426 -33.19 132.29 -30.71
N ASN A 427 -33.96 132.06 -31.76
CA ASN A 427 -34.21 130.69 -32.27
C ASN A 427 -33.14 130.20 -33.28
N ASN A 428 -32.19 131.05 -33.67
CA ASN A 428 -31.02 130.64 -34.48
C ASN A 428 -29.91 130.10 -33.57
N GLN A 429 -29.35 128.94 -33.91
CA GLN A 429 -28.29 128.30 -33.13
C GLN A 429 -27.27 127.57 -34.03
N PRO A 430 -26.02 127.36 -33.58
CA PRO A 430 -24.96 126.74 -34.39
C PRO A 430 -24.34 125.47 -33.76
N TYR A 431 -25.05 124.76 -32.87
CA TYR A 431 -24.50 123.69 -32.03
C TYR A 431 -25.38 122.44 -31.87
N GLU A 432 -26.69 122.58 -32.01
CA GLU A 432 -27.70 121.63 -31.56
C GLU A 432 -28.49 121.05 -32.75
N ASN A 433 -28.92 119.81 -32.61
CA ASN A 433 -30.04 119.24 -33.35
C ASN A 433 -31.08 118.85 -32.31
N LEU A 434 -32.32 119.34 -32.45
CA LEU A 434 -33.35 119.27 -31.41
C LEU A 434 -34.54 118.47 -31.91
N ALA A 435 -34.86 117.36 -31.24
CA ALA A 435 -36.05 116.57 -31.50
C ALA A 435 -37.02 116.72 -30.33
N THR A 436 -38.24 117.18 -30.59
CA THR A 436 -39.32 117.29 -29.60
C THR A 436 -40.35 116.19 -29.85
N TYR A 437 -40.78 115.50 -28.79
CA TYR A 437 -41.83 114.48 -28.81
C TYR A 437 -42.88 114.78 -27.74
N TRP A 438 -44.15 114.74 -28.11
CA TRP A 438 -45.27 114.72 -27.16
C TRP A 438 -45.38 113.33 -26.55
N VAL A 439 -45.51 113.27 -25.22
CA VAL A 439 -45.55 112.03 -24.45
C VAL A 439 -46.51 112.19 -23.27
N PHE A 440 -47.20 111.11 -22.91
CA PHE A 440 -48.14 111.13 -21.78
C PHE A 440 -47.41 111.32 -20.45
N GLU A 441 -48.03 112.07 -19.53
CA GLU A 441 -47.46 112.40 -18.21
C GLU A 441 -47.07 111.15 -17.41
N GLY A 442 -45.89 111.23 -16.78
CA GLY A 442 -45.47 110.30 -15.74
C GLY A 442 -46.12 110.62 -14.39
N GLN A 443 -46.01 109.70 -13.44
CA GLN A 443 -46.57 109.91 -12.10
C GLN A 443 -45.84 111.05 -11.37
N ASN A 444 -46.60 111.86 -10.63
CA ASN A 444 -46.12 112.94 -9.77
C ASN A 444 -45.53 114.18 -10.50
N GLY A 445 -46.02 114.52 -11.70
CA GLY A 445 -45.66 115.77 -12.38
C GLY A 445 -44.21 115.79 -12.91
N LYS A 446 -43.67 114.61 -13.23
CA LYS A 446 -42.38 114.43 -13.89
C LYS A 446 -42.51 113.41 -15.00
N LEU A 447 -41.86 113.66 -16.13
CA LEU A 447 -41.73 112.65 -17.16
C LEU A 447 -40.78 111.54 -16.69
N GLN A 448 -41.28 110.30 -16.69
CA GLN A 448 -40.51 109.11 -16.37
C GLN A 448 -40.64 108.09 -17.50
N LEU A 449 -39.51 107.63 -18.04
CA LEU A 449 -39.46 106.70 -19.17
C LEU A 449 -38.58 105.50 -18.85
N SER A 450 -38.92 104.32 -19.39
CA SER A 450 -38.06 103.14 -19.26
C SER A 450 -36.77 103.29 -20.08
N ARG A 451 -35.74 102.51 -19.74
CA ARG A 451 -34.46 102.47 -20.48
C ARG A 451 -34.68 102.19 -21.97
N LEU A 452 -35.65 101.33 -22.31
CA LEU A 452 -36.01 101.02 -23.69
C LEU A 452 -36.66 102.22 -24.40
N GLU A 453 -37.53 102.98 -23.75
CA GLU A 453 -38.18 104.15 -24.38
C GLU A 453 -37.18 105.28 -24.64
N LEU A 454 -36.28 105.53 -23.70
CA LEU A 454 -35.16 106.47 -23.87
C LEU A 454 -34.27 106.07 -25.07
N MET A 455 -34.09 104.76 -25.31
CA MET A 455 -33.41 104.23 -26.49
C MET A 455 -34.26 104.36 -27.78
N LYS A 456 -35.58 104.11 -27.72
CA LYS A 456 -36.51 104.27 -28.86
C LYS A 456 -36.50 105.72 -29.38
N HIS A 457 -36.67 106.70 -28.49
CA HIS A 457 -36.66 108.11 -28.86
C HIS A 457 -35.28 108.57 -29.38
N ALA A 458 -34.17 108.02 -28.87
CA ALA A 458 -32.83 108.34 -29.36
C ALA A 458 -32.61 107.84 -30.80
N ALA A 459 -33.01 106.60 -31.09
CA ALA A 459 -32.94 106.04 -32.43
C ALA A 459 -33.93 106.74 -33.40
N GLN A 460 -35.16 107.02 -32.96
CA GLN A 460 -36.14 107.83 -33.73
C GLN A 460 -35.60 109.24 -34.02
N SER A 461 -34.84 109.85 -33.12
CA SER A 461 -34.23 111.18 -33.34
C SER A 461 -33.17 111.11 -34.43
N ALA A 462 -32.23 110.16 -34.35
CA ALA A 462 -31.22 109.96 -35.39
C ALA A 462 -31.83 109.67 -36.78
N ILE A 463 -32.93 108.91 -36.82
CA ILE A 463 -33.72 108.68 -38.04
C ILE A 463 -34.35 109.98 -38.53
N SER A 464 -35.07 110.70 -37.67
CA SER A 464 -35.80 111.92 -38.02
C SER A 464 -34.85 112.99 -38.58
N PHE A 465 -33.75 113.27 -37.86
CA PHE A 465 -32.74 114.25 -38.29
C PHE A 465 -32.11 113.90 -39.63
N MET A 466 -31.74 112.64 -39.87
CA MET A 466 -31.13 112.24 -41.13
C MET A 466 -32.13 112.11 -42.28
N MET A 467 -33.40 111.79 -41.98
CA MET A 467 -34.45 111.55 -42.97
C MET A 467 -35.53 112.65 -42.97
N GLU A 468 -35.15 113.89 -42.61
CA GLU A 468 -36.01 115.08 -42.74
C GLU A 468 -36.09 115.60 -44.19
N GLY A 469 -35.13 115.23 -45.04
CA GLY A 469 -34.91 115.78 -46.37
C GLY A 469 -33.67 116.67 -46.43
N ALA A 470 -33.70 117.72 -47.25
CA ALA A 470 -32.62 118.69 -47.45
C ALA A 470 -32.54 119.75 -46.33
N GLY A 471 -32.72 119.33 -45.08
CA GLY A 471 -32.77 120.23 -43.91
C GLY A 471 -31.42 120.50 -43.24
N GLY A 472 -31.49 121.20 -42.10
CA GLY A 472 -30.33 121.62 -41.30
C GLY A 472 -29.71 120.50 -40.46
N HIS A 473 -30.52 119.53 -40.00
CA HIS A 473 -30.05 118.44 -39.17
C HIS A 473 -29.36 117.35 -40.00
N PHE A 474 -29.95 116.95 -41.14
CA PHE A 474 -29.31 116.04 -42.09
C PHE A 474 -27.99 116.65 -42.61
N THR A 475 -27.98 117.97 -42.83
CA THR A 475 -26.80 118.76 -43.14
C THR A 475 -25.70 118.62 -42.08
N ALA A 476 -26.02 118.88 -40.82
CA ALA A 476 -25.06 118.88 -39.73
C ALA A 476 -24.58 117.45 -39.42
N LEU A 477 -25.50 116.52 -39.17
CA LEU A 477 -25.20 115.13 -38.81
C LEU A 477 -24.54 114.32 -39.94
N SER A 478 -24.56 114.79 -41.20
CA SER A 478 -23.73 114.24 -42.28
C SER A 478 -22.29 114.74 -42.25
N ARG A 479 -22.03 115.98 -41.82
CA ARG A 479 -20.68 116.57 -41.78
C ARG A 479 -19.96 116.32 -40.46
N ASP A 480 -20.68 116.38 -39.35
CA ASP A 480 -20.12 116.38 -38.01
C ASP A 480 -19.55 115.01 -37.61
N SER A 481 -18.31 115.02 -37.09
CA SER A 481 -17.55 113.83 -36.72
C SER A 481 -17.73 113.39 -35.25
N ILE A 482 -18.20 114.30 -34.39
CA ILE A 482 -18.37 114.08 -32.96
C ILE A 482 -19.75 114.54 -32.50
N GLN A 483 -20.38 113.78 -31.60
CA GLN A 483 -21.70 114.08 -31.05
C GLN A 483 -21.74 113.75 -29.55
N GLY A 484 -22.68 114.37 -28.83
CA GLY A 484 -23.07 113.99 -27.48
C GLY A 484 -24.51 114.43 -27.24
N VAL A 485 -25.29 113.60 -26.55
CA VAL A 485 -26.73 113.81 -26.44
C VAL A 485 -27.20 113.77 -24.98
N ALA A 486 -28.28 114.49 -24.69
CA ALA A 486 -29.00 114.47 -23.43
C ALA A 486 -30.48 114.82 -23.66
N TYR A 487 -31.33 114.50 -22.68
CA TYR A 487 -32.75 114.85 -22.69
C TYR A 487 -33.06 115.97 -21.71
N SER A 488 -34.06 116.79 -22.03
CA SER A 488 -34.91 117.46 -21.04
C SER A 488 -36.39 117.12 -21.25
N SER A 489 -37.21 117.49 -20.26
CA SER A 489 -38.66 117.47 -20.36
C SER A 489 -39.30 118.67 -19.66
N GLY A 490 -40.37 119.19 -20.25
CA GLY A 490 -41.23 120.25 -19.72
C GLY A 490 -42.64 120.11 -20.33
N THR A 491 -43.42 121.19 -20.33
CA THR A 491 -44.69 121.27 -21.09
C THR A 491 -44.54 122.22 -22.27
N ASP A 492 -45.36 122.09 -23.31
CA ASP A 492 -45.51 123.12 -24.34
C ASP A 492 -46.49 124.24 -23.94
N GLU A 493 -46.78 125.18 -24.86
CA GLU A 493 -47.63 126.36 -24.61
C GLU A 493 -49.10 126.01 -24.29
N ASP A 494 -49.59 124.85 -24.73
CA ASP A 494 -50.94 124.34 -24.41
C ASP A 494 -50.93 123.47 -23.12
N GLY A 495 -49.75 123.15 -22.60
CA GLY A 495 -49.56 122.38 -21.37
C GLY A 495 -49.30 120.88 -21.57
N GLU A 496 -49.15 120.40 -22.81
CA GLU A 496 -48.85 118.98 -23.06
C GLU A 496 -47.38 118.67 -22.72
N THR A 497 -47.11 117.50 -22.13
CA THR A 497 -45.73 117.13 -21.74
C THR A 497 -44.88 116.80 -22.97
N ILE A 498 -43.75 117.49 -23.08
CA ILE A 498 -42.76 117.33 -24.15
C ILE A 498 -41.46 116.72 -23.62
N LEU A 499 -40.93 115.77 -24.40
CA LEU A 499 -39.59 115.20 -24.32
C LEU A 499 -38.72 115.86 -25.39
N GLN A 500 -37.57 116.42 -25.02
CA GLN A 500 -36.63 117.04 -25.95
C GLN A 500 -35.28 116.33 -25.92
N LEU A 501 -34.82 115.80 -27.06
CA LEU A 501 -33.44 115.31 -27.23
C LEU A 501 -32.58 116.43 -27.81
N HIS A 502 -31.54 116.81 -27.08
CA HIS A 502 -30.52 117.76 -27.49
C HIS A 502 -29.30 116.98 -28.00
N VAL A 503 -28.94 117.14 -29.27
CA VAL A 503 -27.75 116.53 -29.88
C VAL A 503 -26.73 117.61 -30.19
N LEU A 504 -25.66 117.68 -29.40
CA LEU A 504 -24.70 118.78 -29.40
C LEU A 504 -23.37 118.41 -30.06
N ASN A 505 -22.86 119.35 -30.85
CA ASN A 505 -21.47 119.38 -31.29
C ASN A 505 -20.85 120.78 -31.10
N ALA A 506 -19.95 120.93 -30.12
CA ALA A 506 -19.27 122.19 -29.84
C ALA A 506 -18.33 122.68 -30.97
N ASN A 507 -18.08 121.88 -32.02
CA ASN A 507 -17.27 122.31 -33.17
C ASN A 507 -18.09 123.03 -34.27
N SER A 508 -19.43 123.05 -34.18
CA SER A 508 -20.29 123.50 -35.28
C SER A 508 -20.46 125.02 -35.40
N PHE A 509 -20.04 125.82 -34.41
CA PHE A 509 -19.98 127.30 -34.47
C PHE A 509 -18.76 127.82 -35.27
N GLY A 510 -18.54 127.23 -36.45
CA GLY A 510 -17.53 127.62 -37.44
C GLY A 510 -16.08 127.58 -36.92
N GLN A 511 -15.82 126.80 -35.87
CA GLN A 511 -14.52 126.76 -35.19
C GLN A 511 -14.37 125.45 -34.41
N LYS A 512 -13.22 124.78 -34.56
CA LYS A 512 -12.88 123.60 -33.76
C LYS A 512 -12.49 124.02 -32.34
N GLN A 513 -13.37 123.77 -31.39
CA GLN A 513 -13.23 124.11 -29.96
C GLN A 513 -12.85 122.90 -29.12
N ILE A 514 -13.45 121.73 -29.41
CA ILE A 514 -12.94 120.44 -28.95
C ILE A 514 -11.80 120.04 -29.90
N THR A 515 -10.57 120.22 -29.42
CA THR A 515 -9.33 119.93 -30.17
C THR A 515 -8.76 118.55 -29.83
N ASP A 516 -9.06 118.05 -28.63
CA ASP A 516 -8.59 116.79 -28.03
C ASP A 516 -9.59 115.62 -28.24
N GLU A 517 -10.21 115.56 -29.43
CA GLU A 517 -11.21 114.53 -29.80
C GLU A 517 -10.70 113.11 -29.55
N ALA A 518 -9.44 112.81 -29.91
CA ALA A 518 -8.87 111.47 -29.80
C ALA A 518 -8.83 110.91 -28.35
N THR A 519 -8.75 111.77 -27.34
CA THR A 519 -8.74 111.42 -25.92
C THR A 519 -10.09 111.64 -25.22
N THR A 520 -11.07 112.25 -25.91
CA THR A 520 -12.41 112.55 -25.38
C THR A 520 -13.52 111.76 -26.06
N ASN A 521 -13.23 111.06 -27.16
CA ASN A 521 -14.15 110.13 -27.79
C ASN A 521 -14.27 108.82 -27.00
N ARG A 522 -15.50 108.34 -26.79
CA ARG A 522 -15.77 106.98 -26.28
C ARG A 522 -15.53 105.96 -27.40
N ALA A 523 -15.24 104.72 -27.02
CA ALA A 523 -15.35 103.59 -27.94
C ALA A 523 -16.81 103.49 -28.45
N LEU A 524 -17.00 103.11 -29.71
CA LEU A 524 -18.34 102.82 -30.23
C LEU A 524 -18.84 101.49 -29.64
N PRO A 525 -20.16 101.34 -29.45
CA PRO A 525 -20.76 100.08 -29.03
C PRO A 525 -20.59 98.99 -30.09
N GLU A 526 -20.55 97.74 -29.63
CA GLU A 526 -20.71 96.55 -30.48
C GLU A 526 -22.16 96.49 -31.01
N THR A 527 -22.34 96.00 -32.24
CA THR A 527 -23.66 95.89 -32.89
C THR A 527 -24.00 94.47 -33.35
N ASP A 528 -23.02 93.57 -33.48
CA ASP A 528 -23.25 92.17 -33.85
C ASP A 528 -23.75 91.33 -32.66
N ARG A 529 -25.07 91.44 -32.43
CA ARG A 529 -25.80 90.65 -31.44
C ARG A 529 -25.73 89.14 -31.70
N ALA A 530 -25.55 88.70 -32.95
CA ALA A 530 -25.47 87.27 -33.28
C ALA A 530 -24.13 86.67 -32.85
N THR A 531 -23.01 87.34 -33.18
CA THR A 531 -21.68 86.93 -32.72
C THR A 531 -21.54 87.03 -31.20
N ALA A 532 -22.14 88.04 -30.55
CA ALA A 532 -22.15 88.14 -29.10
C ALA A 532 -22.95 87.00 -28.43
N GLN A 533 -24.11 86.65 -28.97
CA GLN A 533 -24.89 85.49 -28.51
C GLN A 533 -24.12 84.17 -28.69
N ALA A 534 -23.47 83.96 -29.84
CA ALA A 534 -22.69 82.76 -30.10
C ALA A 534 -21.51 82.60 -29.12
N LYS A 535 -20.82 83.70 -28.77
CA LYS A 535 -19.78 83.73 -27.72
C LYS A 535 -20.32 83.36 -26.35
N LEU A 536 -21.52 83.83 -26.00
CA LEU A 536 -22.21 83.48 -24.76
C LEU A 536 -22.57 81.99 -24.69
N ASP A 537 -23.15 81.45 -25.76
CA ASP A 537 -23.53 80.04 -25.81
C ASP A 537 -22.30 79.12 -25.77
N GLN A 538 -21.20 79.51 -26.43
CA GLN A 538 -19.90 78.84 -26.31
C GLN A 538 -19.36 78.86 -24.88
N ALA A 539 -19.42 80.01 -24.19
CA ALA A 539 -18.98 80.12 -22.78
C ALA A 539 -19.85 79.25 -21.85
N LYS A 540 -21.16 79.19 -22.08
CA LYS A 540 -22.09 78.33 -21.33
C LYS A 540 -21.81 76.84 -21.55
N ALA A 541 -21.55 76.43 -22.79
CA ALA A 541 -21.14 75.06 -23.10
C ALA A 541 -19.80 74.68 -22.45
N ALA A 542 -18.81 75.59 -22.50
CA ALA A 542 -17.51 75.40 -21.84
C ALA A 542 -17.64 75.27 -20.31
N LYS A 543 -18.50 76.08 -19.68
CA LYS A 543 -18.80 75.96 -18.26
C LYS A 543 -19.41 74.60 -17.91
N VAL A 544 -20.43 74.15 -18.63
CA VAL A 544 -21.07 72.85 -18.39
C VAL A 544 -20.06 71.69 -18.52
N ALA A 545 -19.16 71.75 -19.49
CA ALA A 545 -18.09 70.76 -19.64
C ALA A 545 -17.10 70.79 -18.46
N ALA A 546 -16.71 71.97 -17.97
CA ALA A 546 -15.80 72.12 -16.84
C ALA A 546 -16.44 71.67 -15.50
N ASP A 547 -17.69 72.06 -15.24
CA ASP A 547 -18.46 71.63 -14.06
C ASP A 547 -18.62 70.09 -14.06
N LYS A 548 -18.89 69.49 -15.24
CA LYS A 548 -18.93 68.02 -15.37
C LYS A 548 -17.55 67.38 -15.10
N ALA A 549 -16.46 67.95 -15.61
CA ALA A 549 -15.11 67.41 -15.39
C ALA A 549 -14.69 67.42 -13.90
N VAL A 550 -15.16 68.39 -13.11
CA VAL A 550 -15.03 68.39 -11.64
C VAL A 550 -15.87 67.28 -11.01
N SER A 551 -17.13 67.14 -11.44
CA SER A 551 -18.05 66.11 -10.93
C SER A 551 -17.54 64.68 -11.17
N ASP A 552 -17.14 64.39 -12.42
CA ASP A 552 -16.60 63.08 -12.82
C ASP A 552 -15.33 62.71 -12.03
N ALA A 553 -14.44 63.68 -11.80
CA ALA A 553 -13.21 63.47 -11.02
C ALA A 553 -13.52 63.17 -9.54
N LYS A 554 -14.48 63.89 -8.93
CA LYS A 554 -14.93 63.63 -7.57
C LYS A 554 -15.66 62.29 -7.45
N ALA A 555 -16.42 61.88 -8.47
CA ALA A 555 -17.12 60.60 -8.50
C ALA A 555 -16.16 59.40 -8.58
N GLU A 556 -15.13 59.43 -9.45
CA GLU A 556 -14.13 58.35 -9.50
C GLU A 556 -13.26 58.33 -8.24
N LEU A 557 -12.92 59.48 -7.64
CA LEU A 557 -12.22 59.53 -6.35
C LEU A 557 -13.06 58.90 -5.22
N ALA A 558 -14.36 59.18 -5.19
CA ALA A 558 -15.28 58.55 -4.24
C ALA A 558 -15.39 57.03 -4.47
N ARG A 559 -15.48 56.59 -5.74
CA ARG A 559 -15.50 55.16 -6.10
C ARG A 559 -14.24 54.43 -5.66
N LEU A 560 -13.05 55.00 -5.92
CA LEU A 560 -11.75 54.48 -5.48
C LEU A 560 -11.63 54.44 -3.95
N ASN A 561 -12.26 55.37 -3.23
CA ASN A 561 -12.26 55.39 -1.76
C ASN A 561 -13.25 54.39 -1.13
N ALA A 562 -14.31 54.01 -1.83
CA ALA A 562 -15.23 52.94 -1.42
C ALA A 562 -14.71 51.52 -1.77
N GLU A 563 -13.67 51.42 -2.60
CA GLU A 563 -13.09 50.17 -3.08
C GLU A 563 -12.20 49.49 -2.01
N VAL A 564 -12.73 48.45 -1.39
CA VAL A 564 -12.12 47.73 -0.25
C VAL A 564 -10.87 46.95 -0.70
N SER A 565 -9.76 47.11 0.03
CA SER A 565 -8.53 46.32 -0.16
C SER A 565 -8.75 44.83 0.11
N THR A 566 -8.24 43.98 -0.78
CA THR A 566 -8.22 42.52 -0.61
C THR A 566 -6.96 42.01 0.09
N THR A 567 -5.94 42.86 0.28
CA THR A 567 -4.64 42.48 0.88
C THR A 567 -4.78 41.84 2.26
N PRO A 568 -5.62 42.31 3.20
CA PRO A 568 -5.78 41.68 4.51
C PRO A 568 -6.28 40.23 4.42
N ALA A 569 -7.21 39.93 3.49
CA ALA A 569 -7.71 38.59 3.27
C ALA A 569 -6.64 37.69 2.63
N LYS A 570 -5.92 38.20 1.62
CA LYS A 570 -4.82 37.45 0.97
C LYS A 570 -3.62 37.23 1.88
N GLN A 571 -3.37 38.13 2.85
CA GLN A 571 -2.34 37.92 3.87
C GLN A 571 -2.74 36.75 4.77
N ALA A 572 -3.98 36.72 5.27
CA ALA A 572 -4.48 35.61 6.09
C ALA A 572 -4.50 34.25 5.34
N GLU A 573 -4.76 34.24 4.03
CA GLU A 573 -4.67 33.03 3.20
C GLU A 573 -3.21 32.57 3.02
N ALA A 574 -2.26 33.49 2.77
CA ALA A 574 -0.84 33.17 2.68
C ALA A 574 -0.25 32.67 4.01
N ASP A 575 -0.63 33.30 5.14
CA ASP A 575 -0.21 32.90 6.48
C ASP A 575 -0.73 31.49 6.83
N LYS A 576 -1.99 31.19 6.46
CA LYS A 576 -2.60 29.86 6.60
C LYS A 576 -1.91 28.81 5.71
N ALA A 577 -1.56 29.15 4.47
CA ALA A 577 -0.83 28.25 3.58
C ALA A 577 0.61 27.99 4.07
N ALA A 578 1.28 29.01 4.60
CA ALA A 578 2.59 28.88 5.23
C ALA A 578 2.54 27.93 6.44
N LYS A 579 1.51 28.03 7.29
CA LYS A 579 1.33 27.12 8.42
C LYS A 579 1.02 25.68 7.98
N ALA A 580 0.18 25.50 6.95
CA ALA A 580 -0.09 24.18 6.39
C ALA A 580 1.18 23.49 5.84
N LEU A 581 2.12 24.25 5.27
CA LEU A 581 3.42 23.75 4.81
C LEU A 581 4.34 23.35 5.98
N GLU A 582 4.34 24.10 7.08
CA GLU A 582 5.07 23.73 8.30
C GLU A 582 4.54 22.40 8.89
N ASP A 583 3.22 22.27 9.01
CA ASP A 583 2.58 21.05 9.52
C ASP A 583 2.77 19.85 8.58
N ALA A 584 2.86 20.07 7.27
CA ALA A 584 3.25 19.05 6.30
C ALA A 584 4.70 18.59 6.51
N LYS A 585 5.65 19.50 6.71
CA LYS A 585 7.07 19.18 6.99
C LYS A 585 7.24 18.44 8.33
N ALA A 586 6.46 18.80 9.34
CA ALA A 586 6.39 18.04 10.60
C ALA A 586 5.85 16.61 10.36
N THR A 587 4.80 16.45 9.54
CA THR A 587 4.26 15.14 9.14
C THR A 587 5.33 14.29 8.42
N GLN A 588 6.03 14.88 7.46
CA GLN A 588 7.12 14.25 6.70
C GLN A 588 8.27 13.78 7.62
N THR A 589 8.68 14.64 8.56
CA THR A 589 9.74 14.31 9.53
C THR A 589 9.37 13.12 10.40
N ALA A 590 8.13 13.06 10.89
CA ALA A 590 7.62 11.95 11.68
C ALA A 590 7.52 10.64 10.85
N ALA A 591 7.08 10.71 9.59
CA ALA A 591 6.99 9.56 8.71
C ALA A 591 8.37 8.99 8.33
N ASN A 592 9.34 9.86 8.00
CA ASN A 592 10.73 9.48 7.76
C ASN A 592 11.34 8.75 8.97
N LYS A 593 11.19 9.30 10.18
CA LYS A 593 11.67 8.64 11.40
C LYS A 593 10.99 7.28 11.63
N ARG A 594 9.67 7.19 11.45
CA ARG A 594 8.93 5.93 11.62
C ARG A 594 9.38 4.85 10.65
N LEU A 595 9.66 5.20 9.39
CA LEU A 595 10.25 4.28 8.41
C LEU A 595 11.64 3.82 8.84
N GLN A 596 12.49 4.73 9.34
CA GLN A 596 13.84 4.41 9.81
C GLN A 596 13.81 3.44 11.01
N ASP A 597 12.98 3.73 12.01
CA ASP A 597 12.83 2.92 13.23
C ASP A 597 12.31 1.50 12.91
N ILE A 598 11.28 1.38 12.06
CA ILE A 598 10.73 0.10 11.59
C ILE A 598 11.74 -0.68 10.74
N SER A 599 12.56 0.00 9.92
CA SER A 599 13.61 -0.67 9.13
C SER A 599 14.70 -1.28 10.02
N ALA A 600 15.06 -0.60 11.11
CA ALA A 600 16.03 -1.10 12.08
C ALA A 600 15.50 -2.28 12.91
N ASP A 601 14.23 -2.23 13.34
CA ASP A 601 13.53 -3.35 13.99
C ASP A 601 13.50 -4.59 13.07
N ASN A 602 13.12 -4.40 11.80
CA ASN A 602 13.06 -5.48 10.82
C ASN A 602 14.43 -6.13 10.56
N ALA A 603 15.50 -5.33 10.47
CA ALA A 603 16.87 -5.84 10.35
C ALA A 603 17.31 -6.63 11.59
N THR A 604 16.93 -6.17 12.79
CA THR A 604 17.23 -6.83 14.07
C THR A 604 16.52 -8.19 14.17
N LYS A 605 15.24 -8.25 13.79
CA LYS A 605 14.45 -9.50 13.73
C LYS A 605 15.01 -10.50 12.73
N LEU A 606 15.43 -10.03 11.55
CA LEU A 606 16.05 -10.90 10.54
C LEU A 606 17.38 -11.50 11.04
N ALA A 607 18.19 -10.74 11.77
CA ALA A 607 19.40 -11.25 12.42
C ALA A 607 19.07 -12.31 13.48
N ALA A 608 18.07 -12.08 14.33
CA ALA A 608 17.62 -13.03 15.35
C ALA A 608 17.09 -14.34 14.73
N LEU A 609 16.33 -14.27 13.64
CA LEU A 609 15.88 -15.44 12.89
C LEU A 609 17.04 -16.25 12.31
N ASN A 610 18.03 -15.59 11.72
CA ASN A 610 19.21 -16.26 11.18
C ASN A 610 20.01 -16.97 12.28
N GLN A 611 20.15 -16.36 13.47
CA GLN A 611 20.77 -17.03 14.61
C GLN A 611 19.95 -18.24 15.10
N ALA A 612 18.63 -18.10 15.26
CA ALA A 612 17.77 -19.21 15.68
C ALA A 612 17.85 -20.42 14.73
N ARG A 613 17.99 -20.17 13.42
CA ARG A 613 18.19 -21.24 12.41
C ARG A 613 19.54 -21.95 12.55
N VAL A 614 20.61 -21.23 12.92
CA VAL A 614 21.93 -21.81 13.25
C VAL A 614 21.87 -22.62 14.55
N ASP A 615 21.20 -22.11 15.57
CA ASP A 615 20.97 -22.83 16.84
C ASP A 615 20.22 -24.15 16.59
N LYS A 616 19.16 -24.12 15.76
CA LYS A 616 18.40 -25.33 15.40
C LYS A 616 19.25 -26.34 14.64
N ALA A 617 20.02 -25.92 13.62
CA ALA A 617 20.90 -26.83 12.87
C ALA A 617 21.96 -27.48 13.79
N THR A 618 22.44 -26.75 14.80
CA THR A 618 23.34 -27.27 15.83
C THR A 618 22.65 -28.31 16.72
N ALA A 619 21.40 -28.06 17.14
CA ALA A 619 20.61 -28.99 17.94
C ALA A 619 20.23 -30.26 17.16
N ASP A 620 19.86 -30.12 15.88
CA ASP A 620 19.60 -31.24 14.96
C ASP A 620 20.83 -32.18 14.88
N SER A 621 22.03 -31.60 14.66
CA SER A 621 23.28 -32.36 14.59
C SER A 621 23.66 -33.05 15.91
N ASN A 622 23.32 -32.46 17.05
CA ASN A 622 23.53 -33.08 18.36
C ASN A 622 22.61 -34.29 18.57
N VAL A 623 21.34 -34.22 18.14
CA VAL A 623 20.41 -35.36 18.19
C VAL A 623 20.96 -36.52 17.35
N THR A 624 21.35 -36.30 16.10
CA THR A 624 21.95 -37.36 15.25
C THR A 624 23.19 -37.99 15.90
N THR A 625 24.02 -37.19 16.57
CA THR A 625 25.19 -37.68 17.31
C THR A 625 24.79 -38.61 18.47
N LYS A 626 23.73 -38.25 19.23
CA LYS A 626 23.24 -39.07 20.35
C LYS A 626 22.49 -40.33 19.91
N GLU A 627 21.83 -40.32 18.75
CA GLU A 627 21.26 -41.52 18.15
C GLU A 627 22.35 -42.53 17.77
N GLN A 628 23.49 -42.05 17.24
CA GLN A 628 24.64 -42.90 16.91
C GLN A 628 25.38 -43.41 18.17
N GLU A 629 25.52 -42.58 19.22
CA GLU A 629 26.04 -43.05 20.52
C GLU A 629 25.16 -44.15 21.14
N LEU A 630 23.84 -43.98 21.15
CA LEU A 630 22.90 -44.97 21.67
C LEU A 630 22.93 -46.27 20.86
N SER A 631 22.92 -46.18 19.53
CA SER A 631 23.03 -47.36 18.65
C SER A 631 24.31 -48.18 18.93
N THR A 632 25.43 -47.49 19.18
CA THR A 632 26.71 -48.11 19.52
C THR A 632 26.65 -48.82 20.89
N ALA A 633 26.06 -48.18 21.91
CA ALA A 633 25.91 -48.77 23.24
C ALA A 633 25.00 -50.02 23.20
N THR A 634 23.88 -49.97 22.46
CA THR A 634 22.95 -51.10 22.32
C THR A 634 23.62 -52.32 21.66
N ALA A 635 24.46 -52.11 20.63
CA ALA A 635 25.23 -53.19 20.02
C ALA A 635 26.24 -53.82 21.00
N ALA A 636 26.90 -53.02 21.84
CA ALA A 636 27.83 -53.50 22.86
C ALA A 636 27.14 -54.28 23.98
N LEU A 637 25.94 -53.87 24.39
CA LEU A 637 25.08 -54.62 25.32
C LEU A 637 24.69 -56.00 24.75
N GLU A 638 24.31 -56.08 23.48
CA GLU A 638 23.89 -57.35 22.88
C GLU A 638 25.05 -58.36 22.77
N ALA A 639 26.26 -57.87 22.45
CA ALA A 639 27.48 -58.68 22.49
C ALA A 639 27.81 -59.17 23.93
N ALA A 640 27.55 -58.36 24.96
CA ALA A 640 27.73 -58.77 26.35
C ALA A 640 26.72 -59.87 26.75
N LYS A 641 25.45 -59.76 26.36
CA LYS A 641 24.43 -60.82 26.58
C LYS A 641 24.86 -62.16 25.95
N GLN A 642 25.33 -62.13 24.70
CA GLN A 642 25.82 -63.33 24.01
C GLN A 642 27.04 -63.96 24.73
N THR A 643 27.91 -63.11 25.30
CA THR A 643 29.04 -63.57 26.11
C THR A 643 28.58 -64.24 27.41
N THR A 644 27.58 -63.69 28.10
CA THR A 644 26.97 -64.32 29.29
C THR A 644 26.37 -65.68 28.94
N ALA A 645 25.50 -65.75 27.92
CA ALA A 645 24.84 -66.99 27.52
C ALA A 645 25.83 -68.09 27.10
N THR A 646 26.94 -67.72 26.46
CA THR A 646 28.04 -68.64 26.14
C THR A 646 28.67 -69.22 27.41
N ARG A 647 28.93 -68.37 28.42
CA ARG A 647 29.56 -68.80 29.68
C ARG A 647 28.63 -69.63 30.57
N GLU A 648 27.33 -69.35 30.56
CA GLU A 648 26.34 -70.17 31.26
C GLU A 648 26.31 -71.59 30.71
N LYS A 649 26.43 -71.74 29.38
CA LYS A 649 26.53 -73.05 28.73
C LYS A 649 27.88 -73.75 28.97
N GLU A 650 28.98 -73.01 29.10
CA GLU A 650 30.26 -73.58 29.56
C GLU A 650 30.16 -74.14 30.99
N LEU A 651 29.44 -73.46 31.90
CA LEU A 651 29.21 -73.91 33.27
C LEU A 651 28.30 -75.15 33.33
N GLU A 652 27.21 -75.17 32.55
CA GLU A 652 26.31 -76.32 32.44
C GLU A 652 27.05 -77.61 32.04
N ASN A 653 27.90 -77.53 31.01
CA ASN A 653 28.76 -78.63 30.58
C ASN A 653 29.74 -79.09 31.68
N ALA A 654 30.34 -78.17 32.44
CA ALA A 654 31.26 -78.50 33.52
C ALA A 654 30.57 -79.19 34.71
N VAL A 655 29.32 -78.79 35.04
CA VAL A 655 28.50 -79.44 36.06
C VAL A 655 28.16 -80.89 35.67
N GLN A 656 27.84 -81.15 34.40
CA GLN A 656 27.59 -82.51 33.93
C GLN A 656 28.85 -83.39 33.98
N ALA A 657 30.01 -82.86 33.56
CA ALA A 657 31.29 -83.58 33.62
C ALA A 657 31.74 -83.91 35.06
N GLU A 658 31.44 -83.05 36.04
CA GLU A 658 31.68 -83.35 37.47
C GLU A 658 30.84 -84.56 37.93
N LYS A 659 29.57 -84.63 37.51
CA LYS A 659 28.63 -85.70 37.89
C LYS A 659 29.06 -87.06 37.35
N GLU A 660 29.48 -87.11 36.09
CA GLU A 660 29.95 -88.33 35.42
C GLU A 660 31.26 -88.84 36.03
N ALA A 661 32.23 -87.95 36.29
CA ALA A 661 33.50 -88.32 36.91
C ALA A 661 33.33 -88.87 38.33
N LYS A 662 32.39 -88.33 39.13
CA LYS A 662 32.09 -88.84 40.47
C LYS A 662 31.45 -90.22 40.44
N LYS A 663 30.54 -90.50 39.51
CA LYS A 663 29.92 -91.83 39.39
C LYS A 663 30.97 -92.92 39.10
N ALA A 664 31.91 -92.66 38.19
CA ALA A 664 32.95 -93.63 37.83
C ALA A 664 33.84 -94.06 39.03
N VAL A 665 33.99 -93.21 40.05
CA VAL A 665 34.70 -93.53 41.31
C VAL A 665 33.93 -94.56 42.15
N GLU A 666 32.60 -94.52 42.16
CA GLU A 666 31.76 -95.44 42.93
C GLU A 666 31.75 -96.82 42.26
N ASP A 667 31.44 -96.87 40.96
CA ASP A 667 31.41 -98.10 40.15
C ASP A 667 32.74 -98.90 40.25
N ALA A 668 33.89 -98.20 40.30
CA ALA A 668 35.22 -98.83 40.41
C ALA A 668 35.56 -99.38 41.81
N LYS A 669 34.96 -98.84 42.89
CA LYS A 669 35.21 -99.30 44.27
C LYS A 669 34.47 -100.59 44.60
N GLU A 670 33.24 -100.74 44.10
CA GLU A 670 32.43 -101.94 44.33
C GLU A 670 33.05 -103.20 43.71
N LEU A 671 33.61 -103.07 42.51
CA LEU A 671 34.22 -104.19 41.77
C LEU A 671 35.46 -104.76 42.49
N LEU A 672 36.24 -103.90 43.15
CA LEU A 672 37.48 -104.28 43.85
C LEU A 672 37.20 -105.13 45.10
N ALA A 673 36.08 -104.90 45.79
CA ALA A 673 35.78 -105.51 47.08
C ALA A 673 35.42 -107.01 47.01
N ASN A 674 34.89 -107.49 45.87
CA ASN A 674 34.30 -108.83 45.75
C ASN A 674 35.25 -109.92 45.20
N LYS A 675 36.46 -109.53 44.75
CA LYS A 675 37.39 -110.36 43.97
C LYS A 675 37.74 -111.71 44.63
N THR A 676 38.22 -111.69 45.87
CA THR A 676 38.77 -112.85 46.58
C THR A 676 37.75 -113.97 46.81
N LYS A 677 36.45 -113.65 46.78
CA LYS A 677 35.37 -114.64 46.96
C LYS A 677 35.16 -115.48 45.68
N LEU A 678 35.15 -114.82 44.52
CA LEU A 678 34.89 -115.45 43.23
C LEU A 678 35.95 -116.49 42.83
N GLU A 679 37.20 -116.27 43.24
CA GLU A 679 38.32 -117.19 42.96
C GLU A 679 38.23 -118.50 43.76
N ALA A 680 37.64 -118.48 44.97
CA ALA A 680 37.48 -119.66 45.81
C ALA A 680 36.37 -120.59 45.32
N ASP A 681 35.20 -120.03 44.96
CA ASP A 681 34.03 -120.79 44.51
C ASP A 681 34.33 -121.59 43.22
N LEU A 682 35.12 -121.01 42.29
CA LEU A 682 35.56 -121.68 41.05
C LEU A 682 36.49 -122.88 41.31
N ALA A 683 37.35 -122.79 42.32
CA ALA A 683 38.32 -123.85 42.63
C ALA A 683 37.63 -125.10 43.20
N ALA A 684 36.60 -124.93 44.03
CA ALA A 684 35.81 -126.03 44.58
C ALA A 684 35.10 -126.82 43.47
N LYS A 685 34.49 -126.12 42.50
CA LYS A 685 33.60 -126.76 41.52
C LYS A 685 34.33 -127.65 40.50
N LYS A 686 35.57 -127.30 40.14
CA LYS A 686 36.45 -128.14 39.30
C LYS A 686 36.75 -129.52 39.89
N ALA A 687 36.86 -129.62 41.22
CA ALA A 687 37.12 -130.90 41.89
C ALA A 687 35.91 -131.85 41.85
N GLU A 688 34.70 -131.30 41.82
CA GLU A 688 33.44 -132.05 41.72
C GLU A 688 33.33 -132.72 40.34
N VAL A 689 33.49 -131.95 39.26
CA VAL A 689 33.43 -132.42 37.86
C VAL A 689 34.34 -133.63 37.60
N GLN A 690 35.59 -133.58 38.07
CA GLN A 690 36.55 -134.66 37.85
C GLN A 690 36.07 -135.97 38.49
N LYS A 691 35.55 -135.93 39.72
CA LYS A 691 35.12 -137.13 40.47
C LYS A 691 34.02 -137.90 39.73
N HIS A 692 33.01 -137.22 39.17
CA HIS A 692 31.95 -137.87 38.40
C HIS A 692 32.45 -138.49 37.09
N CYS A 693 33.62 -138.09 36.59
CA CYS A 693 34.23 -138.64 35.39
C CYS A 693 34.86 -140.02 35.64
N ASP A 694 35.45 -140.24 36.81
CA ASP A 694 36.14 -141.48 37.16
C ASP A 694 35.17 -142.58 37.61
N ASP A 695 34.14 -142.22 38.40
CA ASP A 695 33.06 -143.15 38.83
C ASP A 695 32.36 -143.82 37.63
N LEU A 696 32.11 -143.06 36.55
CA LEU A 696 31.41 -143.55 35.34
C LEU A 696 32.16 -144.72 34.68
N LYS A 697 33.47 -144.56 34.57
CA LYS A 697 34.37 -145.44 33.83
C LYS A 697 34.54 -146.81 34.48
N ALA A 698 34.30 -146.90 35.80
CA ALA A 698 34.24 -148.19 36.50
C ALA A 698 32.98 -149.00 36.12
N LEU A 699 31.84 -148.34 35.95
CA LEU A 699 30.54 -148.97 35.71
C LEU A 699 30.39 -149.53 34.29
N GLU A 700 31.00 -148.89 33.29
CA GLU A 700 31.01 -149.38 31.91
C GLU A 700 31.68 -150.76 31.77
N ASN A 701 32.73 -151.03 32.58
CA ASN A 701 33.45 -152.30 32.57
C ASN A 701 32.65 -153.46 33.19
N ASP A 702 31.84 -153.22 34.24
CA ASP A 702 31.00 -154.26 34.87
C ASP A 702 29.90 -154.76 33.93
N VAL A 703 29.30 -153.85 33.15
CA VAL A 703 28.32 -154.19 32.10
C VAL A 703 28.95 -155.16 31.09
N THR A 704 30.09 -154.79 30.51
CA THR A 704 30.75 -155.57 29.45
C THR A 704 31.10 -156.98 29.89
N ALA A 705 31.60 -157.15 31.13
CA ALA A 705 31.97 -158.47 31.65
C ALA A 705 30.77 -159.42 31.78
N LYS A 706 29.59 -158.90 32.16
CA LYS A 706 28.40 -159.70 32.40
C LYS A 706 27.65 -160.11 31.13
N THR A 707 27.70 -159.28 30.08
CA THR A 707 27.15 -159.65 28.76
C THR A 707 27.78 -160.94 28.24
N THR A 708 29.11 -161.05 28.32
CA THR A 708 29.85 -162.23 27.85
C THR A 708 29.50 -163.50 28.64
N ALA A 709 29.28 -163.39 29.96
CA ALA A 709 28.97 -164.53 30.82
C ALA A 709 27.61 -165.18 30.46
N LYS A 710 26.62 -164.40 30.04
CA LYS A 710 25.30 -164.91 29.63
C LYS A 710 25.40 -165.84 28.41
N THR A 711 26.05 -165.38 27.34
CA THR A 711 26.07 -166.09 26.05
C THR A 711 26.70 -167.49 26.15
N ALA A 712 27.66 -167.67 27.06
CA ALA A 712 28.25 -168.98 27.35
C ALA A 712 27.22 -169.96 27.96
N ALA A 713 26.44 -169.51 28.96
CA ALA A 713 25.43 -170.34 29.62
C ALA A 713 24.26 -170.71 28.69
N GLU A 714 23.87 -169.81 27.77
CA GLU A 714 22.86 -170.11 26.75
C GLU A 714 23.28 -171.22 25.79
N THR A 715 24.59 -171.37 25.54
CA THR A 715 25.14 -172.40 24.65
C THR A 715 25.13 -173.77 25.34
N ALA A 716 25.62 -173.85 26.58
CA ALA A 716 25.72 -175.10 27.34
C ALA A 716 24.37 -175.81 27.55
N LEU A 717 23.29 -175.05 27.74
CA LEU A 717 21.93 -175.59 27.86
C LEU A 717 21.46 -176.33 26.60
N ALA A 718 21.77 -175.80 25.41
CA ALA A 718 21.30 -176.35 24.15
C ALA A 718 21.95 -177.71 23.80
N ASP A 719 23.19 -177.94 24.22
CA ASP A 719 23.86 -179.22 24.04
C ASP A 719 23.39 -180.27 25.06
N ALA A 720 23.11 -179.88 26.31
CA ALA A 720 22.60 -180.80 27.34
C ALA A 720 21.22 -181.38 26.97
N GLU A 721 20.27 -180.53 26.53
CA GLU A 721 18.92 -180.98 26.13
C GLU A 721 18.94 -181.96 24.95
N LYS A 722 20.00 -181.94 24.15
CA LYS A 722 20.14 -182.75 22.93
C LYS A 722 20.58 -184.18 23.20
N GLU A 723 21.50 -184.39 24.14
CA GLU A 723 22.02 -185.73 24.45
C GLU A 723 21.07 -186.53 25.37
N TYR A 724 20.37 -185.86 26.30
CA TYR A 724 19.33 -186.49 27.12
C TYR A 724 18.24 -187.18 26.29
N ASN A 725 17.66 -186.45 25.32
CA ASN A 725 16.61 -186.97 24.45
C ASN A 725 17.11 -188.13 23.55
N ARG A 726 18.40 -188.18 23.22
CA ARG A 726 19.01 -189.28 22.45
C ARG A 726 19.04 -190.58 23.26
N LEU A 727 19.46 -190.51 24.53
CA LEU A 727 19.65 -191.68 25.38
C LEU A 727 18.30 -192.28 25.82
N LEU A 728 17.34 -191.43 26.17
CA LEU A 728 15.97 -191.83 26.51
C LEU A 728 15.27 -192.63 25.39
N ALA A 729 15.47 -192.24 24.14
CA ALA A 729 14.86 -192.90 22.97
C ALA A 729 15.38 -194.34 22.74
N ILE A 730 16.65 -194.63 23.07
CA ILE A 730 17.24 -195.98 22.94
C ILE A 730 16.72 -196.88 24.06
N TYR A 731 16.74 -196.39 25.30
CA TYR A 731 16.33 -197.14 26.49
C TYR A 731 14.88 -197.64 26.44
N THR A 732 13.98 -196.85 25.82
CA THR A 732 12.53 -197.14 25.76
C THR A 732 12.17 -198.29 24.78
N ALA A 733 13.11 -198.79 23.97
CA ALA A 733 12.81 -199.76 22.90
C ALA A 733 12.95 -201.24 23.29
N GLU A 734 13.75 -201.60 24.30
CA GLU A 734 14.05 -203.01 24.64
C GLU A 734 13.13 -203.62 25.72
N ARG A 735 12.38 -202.81 26.47
CA ARG A 735 11.53 -203.26 27.60
C ARG A 735 10.04 -202.96 27.35
N MET A 736 9.32 -203.87 26.69
CA MET A 736 7.86 -203.77 26.47
C MET A 736 7.04 -204.78 27.30
N VAL A 737 6.30 -204.31 28.32
CA VAL A 737 4.96 -204.77 28.77
C VAL A 737 4.26 -203.57 29.50
N GLU A 738 2.93 -203.47 29.44
CA GLU A 738 2.01 -202.45 30.02
C GLU A 738 1.84 -202.54 31.58
N PRO A 739 1.09 -201.66 32.31
CA PRO A 739 0.91 -200.16 32.28
C PRO A 739 0.83 -199.46 33.70
N LEU A 740 0.44 -198.14 33.81
CA LEU A 740 -0.34 -197.39 34.88
C LEU A 740 0.25 -196.13 35.68
N ILE A 741 -0.40 -194.91 35.57
CA ILE A 741 -0.99 -193.95 36.63
C ILE A 741 -0.24 -192.79 37.48
N GLN A 742 -0.72 -191.49 37.41
CA GLN A 742 -0.93 -190.27 38.37
C GLN A 742 0.03 -189.03 38.86
N ASP A 743 -0.59 -187.79 39.06
CA ASP A 743 -0.49 -186.53 40.00
C ASP A 743 0.25 -185.07 39.82
N GLU A 744 0.14 -183.98 40.73
CA GLU A 744 -0.18 -182.43 40.55
C GLU A 744 0.61 -181.11 41.19
N LEU A 745 0.25 -179.73 40.96
CA LEU A 745 0.30 -178.37 41.82
C LEU A 745 0.35 -176.79 41.23
N PRO A 746 -0.01 -175.57 41.92
CA PRO A 746 -0.11 -174.05 41.44
C PRO A 746 0.05 -172.64 42.35
N GLU A 747 -0.13 -171.30 41.87
CA GLU A 747 -0.62 -169.89 42.48
C GLU A 747 0.16 -168.39 42.55
N PHE A 748 -0.49 -167.12 42.63
CA PHE A 748 -0.18 -165.68 43.27
C PHE A 748 -0.31 -164.15 42.58
N VAL A 749 -0.44 -162.91 43.28
CA VAL A 749 -0.74 -161.42 42.77
C VAL A 749 -0.43 -159.98 43.59
N GLY A 750 -0.72 -158.65 43.16
CA GLY A 750 -0.54 -157.23 43.87
C GLY A 750 -0.94 -155.72 43.25
N GLY A 751 -0.81 -154.46 43.92
CA GLY A 751 -1.10 -152.95 43.48
C GLY A 751 -1.03 -151.67 44.54
N VAL A 752 -1.26 -150.26 44.52
CA VAL A 752 -1.46 -148.89 43.72
C VAL A 752 -1.59 -147.44 44.53
N ASN A 753 -1.49 -146.10 44.03
CA ASN A 753 -1.76 -144.68 44.73
C ASN A 753 -1.72 -143.18 43.96
N TYR A 754 -2.14 -141.92 44.48
CA TYR A 754 -2.21 -140.43 43.88
C TYR A 754 -2.32 -139.00 44.76
N GLY A 755 -2.41 -137.67 44.24
CA GLY A 755 -2.63 -136.26 44.95
C GLY A 755 -2.65 -134.75 44.24
N GLU A 756 -2.99 -133.51 44.87
CA GLU A 756 -3.35 -132.03 44.35
C GLU A 756 -3.10 -130.70 45.33
N ASP A 757 -3.34 -129.28 45.30
CA ASP A 757 -3.63 -127.94 44.48
C ASP A 757 -3.66 -126.44 45.27
N LEU A 758 -3.73 -125.12 44.72
CA LEU A 758 -4.27 -123.68 45.19
C LEU A 758 -3.78 -122.12 44.76
N VAL A 759 -4.31 -120.91 45.29
CA VAL A 759 -4.34 -119.38 44.81
C VAL A 759 -4.23 -118.10 45.83
N PHE A 760 -3.91 -116.76 45.49
CA PHE A 760 -4.21 -115.41 46.24
C PHE A 760 -4.04 -113.93 45.56
N GLU A 761 -3.98 -112.74 46.27
CA GLU A 761 -4.40 -111.30 45.88
C GLU A 761 -3.56 -109.96 46.27
N LEU A 762 -3.95 -108.74 45.73
CA LEU A 762 -4.09 -107.31 46.27
C LEU A 762 -2.92 -106.19 46.34
N PRO A 763 -3.11 -104.86 46.71
CA PRO A 763 -2.54 -103.67 45.97
C PRO A 763 -2.06 -102.42 46.83
N GLU A 764 -1.98 -101.19 46.24
CA GLU A 764 -2.13 -99.78 46.78
C GLU A 764 -1.77 -98.75 45.64
N LEU A 765 -1.87 -97.39 45.59
CA LEU A 765 -2.50 -96.18 46.24
C LEU A 765 -2.32 -94.95 45.25
N MET A 766 -2.68 -93.65 45.34
CA MET A 766 -3.48 -92.69 46.18
C MET A 766 -3.79 -91.39 45.34
N ILE A 767 -4.69 -90.47 45.78
CA ILE A 767 -4.89 -89.06 45.30
C ILE A 767 -5.26 -88.14 46.50
N PRO A 768 -5.29 -86.78 46.43
CA PRO A 768 -6.58 -86.07 46.24
C PRO A 768 -6.52 -84.65 45.56
N GLU A 769 -7.69 -83.99 45.53
CA GLU A 769 -8.06 -82.68 44.94
C GLU A 769 -8.71 -81.78 46.02
N GLU A 770 -8.62 -80.44 45.94
CA GLU A 770 -9.54 -79.51 46.67
C GLU A 770 -9.75 -78.16 45.95
N THR A 771 -10.86 -77.47 46.26
CA THR A 771 -11.20 -76.09 45.83
C THR A 771 -11.82 -75.29 46.97
N PRO A 772 -11.73 -73.94 46.98
CA PRO A 772 -12.96 -73.18 47.24
C PRO A 772 -13.14 -71.82 46.50
N VAL A 773 -14.33 -71.65 45.93
CA VAL A 773 -15.38 -70.65 46.28
C VAL A 773 -15.13 -69.12 46.25
N VAL A 774 -15.79 -68.50 45.25
CA VAL A 774 -16.48 -67.18 45.14
C VAL A 774 -16.61 -66.24 46.36
N SER A 775 -16.54 -64.90 46.12
CA SER A 775 -17.68 -63.99 46.41
C SER A 775 -17.57 -62.56 45.82
N ASN A 776 -18.66 -62.11 45.16
CA ASN A 776 -19.28 -60.75 45.20
C ASN A 776 -18.48 -59.45 44.86
N LEU A 777 -19.08 -58.37 44.30
CA LEU A 777 -20.37 -58.11 43.61
C LEU A 777 -20.35 -56.65 43.07
N ALA A 778 -21.31 -56.29 42.20
CA ALA A 778 -21.83 -54.93 41.94
C ALA A 778 -20.94 -53.92 41.17
N ALA A 779 -21.50 -53.00 40.37
CA ALA A 779 -22.83 -52.95 39.76
C ALA A 779 -22.79 -52.03 38.51
N ALA A 780 -23.71 -52.26 37.57
CA ALA A 780 -23.85 -51.43 36.37
C ALA A 780 -25.06 -50.48 36.46
N GLY A 781 -24.87 -49.25 35.97
CA GLY A 781 -25.90 -48.44 35.32
C GLY A 781 -27.00 -47.79 36.19
N ASN A 782 -27.07 -46.46 36.13
CA ASN A 782 -28.30 -45.67 35.97
C ASN A 782 -27.90 -44.19 35.72
N SER A 783 -28.32 -43.52 34.62
CA SER A 783 -29.66 -42.98 34.28
C SER A 783 -29.81 -41.51 34.78
N ASN A 784 -30.60 -40.59 34.21
CA ASN A 784 -31.26 -40.42 32.89
C ASN A 784 -31.83 -38.96 32.85
N ALA A 785 -32.56 -38.58 31.78
CA ALA A 785 -33.58 -37.52 31.73
C ALA A 785 -33.15 -36.03 31.78
N THR A 786 -32.86 -35.49 30.58
CA THR A 786 -33.75 -34.57 29.84
C THR A 786 -34.73 -33.64 30.59
N LEU A 787 -34.78 -32.33 30.26
CA LEU A 787 -35.97 -31.58 29.76
C LEU A 787 -35.76 -30.04 29.61
N GLY A 788 -36.57 -29.38 28.76
CA GLY A 788 -36.71 -27.91 28.65
C GLY A 788 -35.61 -27.18 27.86
N GLN A 789 -35.70 -26.77 26.58
CA GLN A 789 -36.82 -26.47 25.64
C GLN A 789 -37.49 -25.09 25.79
N ALA A 790 -36.98 -24.10 25.03
CA ALA A 790 -37.73 -22.97 24.42
C ALA A 790 -36.88 -22.30 23.30
N VAL A 791 -37.24 -22.41 22.01
CA VAL A 791 -37.92 -21.37 21.18
C VAL A 791 -36.98 -20.19 20.81
N HIS A 792 -36.30 -20.21 19.64
CA HIS A 792 -36.74 -19.77 18.27
C HIS A 792 -36.51 -18.26 17.98
N ASN A 793 -36.37 -17.74 16.74
CA ASN A 793 -35.97 -18.24 15.39
C ASN A 793 -35.62 -17.00 14.50
N GLU A 794 -34.99 -17.06 13.31
CA GLU A 794 -34.20 -18.14 12.68
C GLU A 794 -32.68 -17.84 12.89
N GLY A 795 -31.74 -17.62 11.95
CA GLY A 795 -31.65 -17.84 10.48
C GLY A 795 -30.78 -16.80 9.75
N ARG A 796 -30.22 -17.10 8.56
CA ARG A 796 -30.14 -18.39 7.82
C ARG A 796 -29.10 -18.29 6.68
N GLY A 797 -28.37 -19.38 6.39
CA GLY A 797 -27.39 -19.47 5.27
C GLY A 797 -26.02 -18.85 5.62
N THR A 798 -24.83 -19.46 5.42
CA THR A 798 -24.41 -20.74 4.80
C THR A 798 -24.75 -20.89 3.30
N VAL A 799 -23.91 -21.49 2.42
CA VAL A 799 -22.75 -22.40 2.62
C VAL A 799 -21.67 -22.26 1.49
N VAL A 800 -20.52 -22.93 1.69
CA VAL A 800 -19.50 -23.49 0.75
C VAL A 800 -18.53 -22.63 -0.13
N ASN A 801 -17.24 -22.98 0.06
CA ASN A 801 -16.19 -23.39 -0.90
C ASN A 801 -15.44 -22.44 -1.88
N GLU A 802 -14.11 -22.46 -1.68
CA GLU A 802 -13.02 -22.83 -2.61
C GLU A 802 -12.53 -21.96 -3.80
N GLU A 803 -11.18 -21.91 -3.85
CA GLU A 803 -10.29 -21.94 -5.01
C GLU A 803 -9.96 -20.71 -5.90
N GLN A 804 -8.77 -20.83 -6.52
CA GLN A 804 -8.16 -20.12 -7.66
C GLN A 804 -7.73 -18.63 -7.55
N LEU A 805 -6.42 -18.47 -7.34
CA LEU A 805 -5.55 -17.54 -8.09
C LEU A 805 -5.19 -18.15 -9.47
N PRO A 806 -4.52 -17.43 -10.41
CA PRO A 806 -4.23 -15.98 -10.53
C PRO A 806 -4.65 -15.38 -11.90
N ASN A 807 -4.43 -14.07 -12.12
CA ASN A 807 -3.69 -13.65 -13.33
C ASN A 807 -2.99 -12.27 -13.24
N THR A 808 -2.08 -12.02 -14.18
CA THR A 808 -1.08 -10.93 -14.26
C THR A 808 -1.57 -9.60 -14.83
N GLY A 809 -0.83 -8.52 -14.55
CA GLY A 809 -0.81 -7.28 -15.34
C GLY A 809 0.57 -6.59 -15.32
N THR A 810 1.21 -6.54 -16.49
CA THR A 810 2.33 -5.68 -16.99
C THR A 810 2.87 -4.51 -16.14
N GLY A 811 4.13 -4.07 -16.25
CA GLY A 811 5.25 -4.45 -17.14
C GLY A 811 6.29 -3.30 -17.30
N SER A 812 7.51 -3.63 -17.79
CA SER A 812 8.69 -2.78 -18.13
C SER A 812 8.50 -1.25 -18.23
N GLU A 813 9.28 -0.39 -17.57
CA GLU A 813 10.75 -0.14 -17.63
C GLU A 813 11.26 0.79 -18.77
N PHE A 814 12.16 1.70 -18.37
CA PHE A 814 13.16 2.50 -19.10
C PHE A 814 12.86 3.15 -20.47
N ALA A 815 12.90 4.50 -20.46
CA ALA A 815 13.75 5.27 -21.37
C ALA A 815 14.14 6.64 -20.77
N ILE A 816 15.43 6.92 -20.63
CA ILE A 816 15.96 8.26 -20.30
C ILE A 816 16.98 8.63 -21.37
N PHE A 817 16.76 9.73 -22.09
CA PHE A 817 17.84 10.52 -22.70
C PHE A 817 17.41 11.98 -22.86
N SER A 818 18.33 12.90 -22.57
CA SER A 818 18.18 14.33 -22.81
C SER A 818 19.56 14.94 -22.98
N THR A 819 19.83 15.54 -24.14
CA THR A 819 21.10 16.19 -24.47
C THR A 819 20.83 17.50 -25.21
N ALA A 820 21.68 18.49 -24.95
CA ALA A 820 21.37 19.91 -25.13
C ALA A 820 21.42 20.43 -26.58
N ALA A 821 20.74 21.55 -26.80
CA ALA A 821 21.16 22.59 -27.73
C ALA A 821 20.78 23.98 -27.17
N LEU A 822 21.71 24.94 -27.24
CA LEU A 822 21.51 26.36 -26.93
C LEU A 822 21.83 27.17 -28.18
N SER A 823 20.92 28.03 -28.63
CA SER A 823 21.22 29.10 -29.59
C SER A 823 20.15 30.20 -29.54
N ILE A 824 20.53 31.41 -29.96
CA ILE A 824 19.82 32.69 -29.76
C ILE A 824 19.43 33.27 -31.14
N LEU A 825 18.63 34.34 -31.17
CA LEU A 825 18.28 35.22 -32.32
C LEU A 825 17.11 34.70 -33.19
N ALA A 826 16.24 35.55 -33.76
CA ALA A 826 16.10 37.02 -33.63
C ALA A 826 14.63 37.46 -33.85
N SER A 827 14.37 38.74 -33.53
CA SER A 827 13.11 39.45 -33.74
C SER A 827 12.78 39.72 -35.22
N LEU A 828 11.50 39.58 -35.59
CA LEU A 828 10.84 40.37 -36.65
C LEU A 828 9.32 40.37 -36.38
N GLY A 829 8.61 41.43 -36.76
CA GLY A 829 7.19 41.61 -36.41
C GLY A 829 6.32 42.09 -37.57
N LEU A 830 5.04 41.69 -37.54
CA LEU A 830 3.96 42.10 -38.45
C LEU A 830 2.65 41.96 -37.66
N VAL A 831 2.00 43.03 -37.16
CA VAL A 831 1.16 44.04 -37.86
C VAL A 831 -0.18 43.47 -38.35
N ALA A 832 -1.28 44.02 -37.78
CA ALA A 832 -2.70 43.85 -38.13
C ALA A 832 -3.29 42.42 -37.98
N THR A 833 -4.47 42.22 -37.39
CA THR A 833 -5.76 42.87 -37.73
C THR A 833 -6.69 43.13 -36.53
N ASN A 834 -7.85 43.75 -36.81
CA ASN A 834 -8.72 44.41 -35.82
C ASN A 834 -9.85 43.54 -35.23
N ARG A 835 -10.38 44.04 -34.10
CA ARG A 835 -11.63 43.58 -33.47
C ARG A 835 -12.83 43.65 -34.43
N LYS A 836 -13.77 42.70 -34.30
CA LYS A 836 -15.20 43.05 -34.21
C LYS A 836 -16.03 41.95 -33.51
N LYS A 837 -16.69 42.32 -32.42
CA LYS A 837 -17.93 41.68 -31.92
C LYS A 837 -19.05 42.68 -32.17
N THR A 838 -20.10 42.29 -32.88
CA THR A 838 -21.45 42.91 -32.89
C THR A 838 -22.35 42.04 -33.75
N GLN A 839 -23.25 41.29 -33.13
CA GLN A 839 -24.53 40.93 -33.73
C GLN A 839 -25.48 40.58 -32.57
N GLU A 840 -26.63 41.25 -32.59
CA GLU A 840 -27.88 41.01 -31.82
C GLU A 840 -27.75 40.48 -30.38
#